data_AF-A0A921I5P6-F1
#
_entry.id   AF-A0A921I5P6-F1
#
_cell.length_a   1.000
_cell.length_b   1.000
_cell.length_c   1.000
_cell.angle_alpha   90.00
_cell.angle_beta   90.00
_cell.angle_gamma   90.00
#
_symmetry.space_group_name_H-M   'P 1'
#
loop_
_entity.id
_entity.type
_entity.pdbx_description
1 polymer ?
#
loop_
_entity_poly.entity_id
_entity_poly.type
_entity_poly.pdbx_seq_one_letter_code
_entity_poly.pdbx_strand_id
1 'polypeptide(L)'
;MKALEEIKVSIYENVYSKKPKVMSFLEVIIMCIHPVYASIINAIRRYYAEGDHAAAQKLKSQLPCFTPAGTFDGAHAIKNFLLPSHIVGLDYDHVKDRLQVIQRCAADPHTVAVIESPTDGVKVFAYVEGIENRHREGQQLVSRYYNQLLGLESDPACKDESRLCYFSYSPNGYVAGLYQAFVLEPHLKEETNASSENKVLPPFPLQDNTPENVSEAEIAQFISSYIFLHPLTAGQRHSNVFKLACEASRRHYPQESILRELTAFFEHTDFRPEELTSVLSSGYKQVNEHAPASSTATSSSFQKDIRTKIPYGTLENSDSTEEAYWLGEEFRKGTPLFPRDLYNNLPDLLNDCIIEDASDREQDISLLSDLTALSAALPQTFGIYNHKKYSPHLFCVIFSSAGSGKSIAQTGRYLLEEIQTEILSTSESMLKNYHTAHNTWQAECQRKRKKGETCSEEPQRPPFKMLFIPATTSYTRMQIQMQDNGSQGSIIFDTEAQTLSTANHLDCGNFDDMLRKAFEHENIDSSYKANGIIPIYIRYPKLALLLTGTPGQIDCLLNSYGNGLPSRILAYTFREAPHWKEMGDDCISLEDSFKPIAHRVYELYNFCLAHPVLFHFTRPQWNRLNEIFSRMLSEVAMEGNDDLQAVVKRYAFLVMRISMIQTRIRQFEATDLSSEIYCIDADFERSLQIVLCCYEHSRLLHSSMPAPAVRPLKNPDIIRNFVNELPDSFTTDEAIQIGAKYDFNLRKVTRLLKSLNGIKISKVSHGSYTKMNK
;
A
#
# COMPACT_ATOMS: atom_id res chain seq x y z
N MET A 1 17.45 -10.78 -3.89
CA MET A 1 16.25 -9.90 -3.91
C MET A 1 16.63 -8.47 -3.54
N LYS A 2 16.40 -7.53 -4.46
CA LYS A 2 16.70 -6.11 -4.33
C LYS A 2 15.40 -5.35 -4.01
N ALA A 3 15.42 -4.35 -3.16
CA ALA A 3 14.22 -3.55 -2.87
C ALA A 3 13.82 -2.75 -4.13
N LEU A 4 12.51 -2.61 -4.42
CA LEU A 4 12.05 -1.94 -5.64
C LEU A 4 12.43 -0.44 -5.68
N GLU A 5 12.58 0.17 -4.51
CA GLU A 5 13.05 1.54 -4.30
C GLU A 5 14.50 1.74 -4.77
N GLU A 6 15.31 0.67 -4.70
CA GLU A 6 16.71 0.65 -5.11
C GLU A 6 16.89 0.33 -6.60
N ILE A 7 15.85 -0.18 -7.27
CA ILE A 7 15.85 -0.42 -8.72
C ILE A 7 15.63 0.91 -9.41
N LYS A 8 16.60 1.35 -10.22
CA LYS A 8 16.54 2.63 -10.93
C LYS A 8 16.29 2.43 -12.42
N VAL A 9 15.47 3.31 -12.99
CA VAL A 9 15.14 3.35 -14.43
C VAL A 9 15.21 4.79 -14.96
N SER A 10 15.44 4.94 -16.26
CA SER A 10 15.40 6.26 -16.91
C SER A 10 13.98 6.60 -17.36
N ILE A 11 13.54 7.83 -17.06
CA ILE A 11 12.28 8.43 -17.51
C ILE A 11 12.56 9.52 -18.53
N TYR A 12 11.77 9.52 -19.60
CA TYR A 12 11.79 10.49 -20.68
C TYR A 12 10.44 11.19 -20.75
N GLU A 13 10.47 12.51 -21.00
CA GLU A 13 9.27 13.34 -21.14
C GLU A 13 8.34 12.85 -22.27
N ASN A 14 8.92 12.28 -23.32
CA ASN A 14 8.25 11.57 -24.41
C ASN A 14 9.28 10.71 -25.16
N VAL A 15 8.84 9.92 -26.13
CA VAL A 15 9.69 8.99 -26.88
C VAL A 15 10.83 9.64 -27.68
N TYR A 16 10.77 10.95 -27.93
CA TYR A 16 11.81 11.70 -28.64
C TYR A 16 12.80 12.40 -27.71
N SER A 17 12.54 12.41 -26.40
CA SER A 17 13.42 13.05 -25.44
C SER A 17 14.78 12.35 -25.39
N LYS A 18 15.84 13.17 -25.30
CA LYS A 18 17.24 12.72 -25.15
C LYS A 18 17.79 12.99 -23.75
N LYS A 19 16.96 13.50 -22.84
CA LYS A 19 17.36 13.87 -21.47
C LYS A 19 16.58 13.03 -20.47
N PRO A 20 17.18 11.94 -19.95
CA PRO A 20 16.52 11.09 -18.98
C PRO A 20 16.56 11.71 -17.58
N LYS A 21 15.52 11.48 -16.80
CA LYS A 21 15.54 11.62 -15.34
C LYS A 21 15.55 10.23 -14.72
N VAL A 22 16.43 9.99 -13.76
CA VAL A 22 16.47 8.71 -13.03
C VAL A 22 15.42 8.74 -11.91
N MET A 23 14.64 7.66 -11.81
CA MET A 23 13.62 7.46 -10.76
C MET A 23 13.65 6.00 -10.32
N SER A 24 13.10 5.68 -9.14
CA SER A 24 12.91 4.28 -8.78
C SER A 24 11.83 3.62 -9.64
N PHE A 25 11.97 2.33 -9.89
CA PHE A 25 10.97 1.55 -10.61
C PHE A 25 9.64 1.54 -9.85
N LEU A 26 9.69 1.50 -8.51
CA LEU A 26 8.49 1.57 -7.67
C LEU A 26 7.69 2.85 -7.91
N GLU A 27 8.34 4.02 -7.85
CA GLU A 27 7.69 5.32 -8.10
C GLU A 27 7.04 5.37 -9.49
N VAL A 28 7.71 4.84 -10.51
CA VAL A 28 7.17 4.77 -11.89
C VAL A 28 5.87 3.97 -11.94
N ILE A 29 5.85 2.79 -11.33
CA ILE A 29 4.65 1.93 -11.33
C ILE A 29 3.53 2.55 -10.49
N ILE A 30 3.84 3.13 -9.33
CA ILE A 30 2.89 3.87 -8.49
C ILE A 30 2.23 5.01 -9.29
N MET A 31 3.02 5.77 -10.06
CA MET A 31 2.50 6.83 -10.94
C MET A 31 1.61 6.29 -12.08
N CYS A 32 1.82 5.05 -12.52
CA CYS A 32 0.96 4.39 -13.51
C CYS A 32 -0.34 3.86 -12.90
N ILE A 33 -0.37 3.55 -11.60
CA ILE A 33 -1.56 3.04 -10.90
C ILE A 33 -2.46 4.19 -10.43
N HIS A 34 -1.85 5.25 -9.88
CA HIS A 34 -2.56 6.45 -9.43
C HIS A 34 -3.00 7.36 -10.59
N PRO A 35 -3.99 8.25 -10.37
CA PRO A 35 -4.58 9.06 -11.45
C PRO A 35 -3.71 10.24 -11.92
N VAL A 36 -2.38 10.09 -11.95
CA VAL A 36 -1.43 11.11 -12.43
C VAL A 36 -1.65 11.43 -13.91
N TYR A 37 -1.81 10.39 -14.73
CA TYR A 37 -2.03 10.50 -16.18
C TYR A 37 -3.44 10.09 -16.61
N ALA A 38 -4.39 9.97 -15.67
CA ALA A 38 -5.74 9.45 -15.94
C ALA A 38 -6.47 10.20 -17.06
N SER A 39 -6.42 11.52 -17.06
CA SER A 39 -7.12 12.35 -18.06
C SER A 39 -6.68 12.04 -19.51
N ILE A 40 -5.36 12.06 -19.75
CA ILE A 40 -4.81 11.79 -21.10
C ILE A 40 -4.98 10.33 -21.50
N ILE A 41 -4.83 9.38 -20.57
CA ILE A 41 -4.99 7.95 -20.86
C ILE A 41 -6.46 7.60 -21.15
N ASN A 42 -7.41 8.16 -20.39
CA ASN A 42 -8.83 7.96 -20.67
C ASN A 42 -9.24 8.57 -22.02
N ALA A 43 -8.62 9.69 -22.42
CA ALA A 43 -8.81 10.25 -23.77
C ALA A 43 -8.25 9.31 -24.85
N ILE A 44 -7.05 8.76 -24.66
CA ILE A 44 -6.46 7.77 -25.59
C ILE A 44 -7.37 6.54 -25.72
N ARG A 45 -7.81 5.96 -24.60
CA ARG A 45 -8.70 4.78 -24.59
C ARG A 45 -10.03 5.05 -25.27
N ARG A 46 -10.60 6.24 -25.10
CA ARG A 46 -11.84 6.67 -25.78
C ARG A 46 -11.66 6.77 -27.29
N TYR A 47 -10.65 7.52 -27.77
CA TYR A 47 -10.37 7.60 -29.21
C TYR A 47 -10.07 6.22 -29.82
N TYR A 48 -9.36 5.38 -29.08
CA TYR A 48 -9.06 4.02 -29.51
C TYR A 48 -10.32 3.15 -29.59
N ALA A 49 -11.25 3.25 -28.64
CA ALA A 49 -12.53 2.55 -28.65
C ALA A 49 -13.49 3.07 -29.74
N GLU A 50 -13.40 4.35 -30.09
CA GLU A 50 -14.16 4.99 -31.18
C GLU A 50 -13.58 4.70 -32.58
N GLY A 51 -12.43 4.00 -32.67
CA GLY A 51 -11.77 3.64 -33.92
C GLY A 51 -10.87 4.74 -34.51
N ASP A 52 -10.71 5.88 -33.85
CA ASP A 52 -9.79 6.95 -34.25
C ASP A 52 -8.36 6.66 -33.73
N HIS A 53 -7.73 5.66 -34.36
CA HIS A 53 -6.38 5.25 -34.00
C HIS A 53 -5.32 6.34 -34.24
N ALA A 54 -5.58 7.28 -35.17
CA ALA A 54 -4.67 8.39 -35.46
C ALA A 54 -4.63 9.41 -34.31
N ALA A 55 -5.80 9.80 -33.79
CA ALA A 55 -5.89 10.68 -32.62
C ALA A 55 -5.33 10.01 -31.36
N ALA A 56 -5.65 8.72 -31.14
CA ALA A 56 -5.11 7.94 -30.03
C ALA A 56 -3.58 7.87 -30.07
N GLN A 57 -2.98 7.63 -31.25
CA GLN A 57 -1.52 7.55 -31.40
C GLN A 57 -0.85 8.91 -31.21
N LYS A 58 -1.46 10.00 -31.70
CA LYS A 58 -0.96 11.37 -31.48
C LYS A 58 -0.86 11.70 -29.99
N LEU A 59 -1.90 11.41 -29.22
CA LEU A 59 -1.90 11.60 -27.76
C LEU A 59 -0.92 10.65 -27.06
N LYS A 60 -0.85 9.38 -27.47
CA LYS A 60 0.08 8.39 -26.90
C LYS A 60 1.54 8.82 -27.04
N SER A 61 1.92 9.42 -28.18
CA SER A 61 3.29 9.91 -28.41
C SER A 61 3.70 11.09 -27.51
N GLN A 62 2.75 11.77 -26.86
CA GLN A 62 3.00 12.86 -25.92
C GLN A 62 3.16 12.37 -24.47
N LEU A 63 2.87 11.09 -24.22
CA LEU A 63 3.03 10.52 -22.88
C LEU A 63 4.51 10.40 -22.52
N PRO A 64 4.85 10.64 -21.24
CA PRO A 64 6.13 10.21 -20.69
C PRO A 64 6.32 8.71 -20.87
N CYS A 65 7.58 8.29 -20.92
CA CYS A 65 7.96 6.89 -21.04
C CYS A 65 9.20 6.58 -20.21
N PHE A 66 9.41 5.32 -19.88
CA PHE A 66 10.54 4.87 -19.08
C PHE A 66 11.19 3.62 -19.69
N THR A 67 12.42 3.31 -19.31
CA THR A 67 13.15 2.12 -19.76
C THR A 67 13.16 1.05 -18.65
N PRO A 68 12.33 -0.01 -18.74
CA PRO A 68 12.26 -1.01 -17.68
C PRO A 68 13.62 -1.65 -17.39
N ALA A 69 14.44 -1.92 -18.41
CA ALA A 69 15.68 -2.70 -18.30
C ALA A 69 16.86 -1.99 -17.61
N GLY A 70 16.80 -0.68 -17.38
CA GLY A 70 17.89 0.05 -16.72
C GLY A 70 17.91 1.55 -16.93
N THR A 71 19.03 2.16 -16.55
CA THR A 71 19.30 3.58 -16.71
C THR A 71 20.18 3.85 -17.93
N PHE A 72 20.06 5.07 -18.47
CA PHE A 72 20.73 5.52 -19.69
C PHE A 72 21.30 6.93 -19.49
N ASP A 73 22.44 7.22 -20.11
CA ASP A 73 23.05 8.56 -20.20
C ASP A 73 22.72 9.20 -21.54
N GLY A 74 21.66 10.01 -21.57
CA GLY A 74 21.15 10.62 -22.79
C GLY A 74 20.03 9.81 -23.45
N ALA A 75 20.03 9.72 -24.79
CA ALA A 75 18.99 8.98 -25.52
C ALA A 75 18.96 7.49 -25.15
N HIS A 76 17.81 6.84 -25.26
CA HIS A 76 17.58 5.43 -24.86
C HIS A 76 18.23 4.38 -25.78
N ALA A 77 19.15 4.76 -26.65
CA ALA A 77 19.87 3.81 -27.50
C ALA A 77 20.85 2.97 -26.64
N ILE A 78 21.06 1.70 -27.00
CA ILE A 78 21.88 0.75 -26.23
C ILE A 78 23.31 1.25 -25.93
N LYS A 79 23.90 2.05 -26.83
CA LYS A 79 25.22 2.68 -26.64
C LYS A 79 25.32 3.61 -25.43
N ASN A 80 24.17 4.08 -24.93
CA ASN A 80 24.06 4.97 -23.78
C ASN A 80 23.58 4.24 -22.52
N PHE A 81 23.45 2.91 -22.56
CA PHE A 81 23.03 2.10 -21.42
C PHE A 81 24.08 2.15 -20.31
N LEU A 82 23.67 2.46 -19.08
CA LEU A 82 24.56 2.65 -17.94
C LEU A 82 24.50 1.47 -16.98
N LEU A 83 23.35 1.27 -16.33
CA LEU A 83 23.18 0.29 -15.27
C LEU A 83 21.92 -0.55 -15.50
N PRO A 84 22.01 -1.89 -15.38
CA PRO A 84 20.84 -2.74 -15.46
C PRO A 84 19.94 -2.59 -14.22
N SER A 85 18.63 -2.56 -14.45
CA SER A 85 17.61 -2.63 -13.39
C SER A 85 17.27 -4.07 -13.00
N HIS A 86 17.66 -5.04 -13.85
CA HIS A 86 17.25 -6.44 -13.82
C HIS A 86 15.75 -6.69 -14.05
N ILE A 87 14.99 -5.67 -14.45
CA ILE A 87 13.57 -5.79 -14.79
C ILE A 87 13.41 -6.12 -16.27
N VAL A 88 12.64 -7.18 -16.55
CA VAL A 88 12.15 -7.54 -17.88
C VAL A 88 10.68 -7.13 -17.97
N GLY A 89 10.34 -6.33 -18.99
CA GLY A 89 8.96 -5.98 -19.32
C GLY A 89 8.44 -6.77 -20.51
N LEU A 90 7.22 -7.30 -20.39
CA LEU A 90 6.46 -7.93 -21.46
C LEU A 90 5.25 -7.07 -21.82
N ASP A 91 4.92 -7.01 -23.11
CA ASP A 91 3.75 -6.31 -23.61
C ASP A 91 2.77 -7.31 -24.23
N TYR A 92 1.51 -7.27 -23.81
CA TYR A 92 0.42 -8.07 -24.35
C TYR A 92 -0.62 -7.12 -24.94
N ASP A 93 -0.71 -7.08 -26.26
CA ASP A 93 -1.68 -6.24 -26.97
C ASP A 93 -3.05 -6.95 -27.08
N HIS A 94 -4.12 -6.17 -27.23
CA HIS A 94 -5.47 -6.67 -27.51
C HIS A 94 -6.04 -7.66 -26.48
N VAL A 95 -5.83 -7.37 -25.19
CA VAL A 95 -6.27 -8.22 -24.08
C VAL A 95 -7.74 -7.93 -23.75
N LYS A 96 -8.63 -8.89 -24.07
CA LYS A 96 -10.08 -8.74 -23.87
C LYS A 96 -10.50 -8.57 -22.40
N ASP A 97 -9.94 -9.39 -21.50
CA ASP A 97 -10.22 -9.35 -20.06
C ASP A 97 -8.96 -8.97 -19.30
N ARG A 98 -8.66 -7.66 -19.31
CA ARG A 98 -7.46 -7.11 -18.66
C ARG A 98 -7.46 -7.36 -17.16
N LEU A 99 -8.62 -7.31 -16.52
CA LEU A 99 -8.73 -7.49 -15.07
C LEU A 99 -8.38 -8.92 -14.68
N GLN A 100 -8.89 -9.93 -15.40
CA GLN A 100 -8.54 -11.32 -15.14
C GLN A 100 -7.05 -11.59 -15.37
N VAL A 101 -6.45 -11.03 -16.43
CA VAL A 101 -5.01 -11.18 -16.69
C VAL A 101 -4.18 -10.54 -15.57
N ILE A 102 -4.55 -9.33 -15.15
CA ILE A 102 -3.89 -8.65 -14.01
C ILE A 102 -4.01 -9.49 -12.74
N GLN A 103 -5.20 -10.03 -12.43
CA GLN A 103 -5.40 -10.89 -11.25
C GLN A 103 -4.57 -12.18 -11.31
N ARG A 104 -4.42 -12.79 -12.49
CA ARG A 104 -3.57 -13.99 -12.68
C ARG A 104 -2.08 -13.66 -12.48
N CYS A 105 -1.61 -12.54 -13.03
CA CYS A 105 -0.25 -12.07 -12.81
C CYS A 105 -0.01 -11.69 -11.34
N ALA A 106 -0.93 -10.96 -10.70
CA ALA A 106 -0.83 -10.57 -9.30
C ALA A 106 -0.79 -11.77 -8.33
N ALA A 107 -1.38 -12.91 -8.73
CA ALA A 107 -1.31 -14.16 -7.98
C ALA A 107 0.01 -14.94 -8.19
N ASP A 108 0.84 -14.55 -9.16
CA ASP A 108 2.11 -15.20 -9.46
C ASP A 108 3.27 -14.58 -8.65
N PRO A 109 4.07 -15.39 -7.94
CA PRO A 109 5.13 -14.88 -7.08
C PRO A 109 6.26 -14.17 -7.84
N HIS A 110 6.42 -14.41 -9.14
CA HIS A 110 7.47 -13.76 -9.94
C HIS A 110 7.04 -12.44 -10.57
N THR A 111 5.78 -12.04 -10.44
CA THR A 111 5.31 -10.75 -10.98
C THR A 111 5.77 -9.63 -10.06
N VAL A 112 6.62 -8.76 -10.58
CA VAL A 112 7.04 -7.53 -9.89
C VAL A 112 5.95 -6.47 -10.01
N ALA A 113 5.41 -6.30 -11.22
CA ALA A 113 4.33 -5.37 -11.47
C ALA A 113 3.52 -5.79 -12.69
N VAL A 114 2.24 -5.42 -12.74
CA VAL A 114 1.41 -5.54 -13.93
C VAL A 114 0.47 -4.35 -14.04
N ILE A 115 0.41 -3.73 -15.22
CA ILE A 115 -0.40 -2.52 -15.47
C ILE A 115 -1.13 -2.64 -16.80
N GLU A 116 -2.30 -2.02 -16.90
CA GLU A 116 -2.97 -1.81 -18.18
C GLU A 116 -2.14 -0.89 -19.08
N SER A 117 -2.09 -1.17 -20.38
CA SER A 117 -1.45 -0.29 -21.35
C SER A 117 -2.30 0.98 -21.61
N PRO A 118 -1.73 2.03 -22.24
CA PRO A 118 -2.48 3.22 -22.63
C PRO A 118 -3.65 2.94 -23.60
N THR A 119 -3.67 1.78 -24.25
CA THR A 119 -4.73 1.34 -25.18
C THR A 119 -5.50 0.16 -24.56
N ASP A 120 -5.51 -1.01 -25.20
CA ASP A 120 -6.30 -2.20 -24.88
C ASP A 120 -5.43 -3.41 -24.43
N GLY A 121 -4.19 -3.18 -24.04
CA GLY A 121 -3.23 -4.22 -23.63
C GLY A 121 -2.93 -4.26 -22.13
N VAL A 122 -2.03 -5.16 -21.75
CA VAL A 122 -1.49 -5.33 -20.39
C VAL A 122 0.02 -5.48 -20.46
N LYS A 123 0.74 -4.87 -19.52
CA LYS A 123 2.20 -4.93 -19.39
C LYS A 123 2.58 -5.65 -18.11
N VAL A 124 3.43 -6.66 -18.21
CA VAL A 124 3.90 -7.48 -17.08
C VAL A 124 5.39 -7.25 -16.87
N PHE A 125 5.82 -7.09 -15.63
CA PHE A 125 7.22 -6.87 -15.26
C PHE A 125 7.68 -7.93 -14.29
N ALA A 126 8.88 -8.48 -14.52
CA ALA A 126 9.50 -9.47 -13.65
C ALA A 126 10.99 -9.16 -13.45
N TYR A 127 11.54 -9.61 -12.33
CA TYR A 127 12.96 -9.42 -12.02
C TYR A 127 13.75 -10.69 -12.35
N VAL A 128 14.93 -10.53 -12.95
CA VAL A 128 15.79 -11.64 -13.35
C VAL A 128 17.21 -11.47 -12.80
N GLU A 129 17.61 -12.36 -11.91
CA GLU A 129 18.98 -12.46 -11.40
C GLU A 129 19.90 -13.11 -12.47
N GLY A 130 21.11 -12.58 -12.63
CA GLY A 130 22.10 -13.07 -13.61
C GLY A 130 21.85 -12.64 -15.05
N ILE A 131 21.07 -11.56 -15.27
CA ILE A 131 20.70 -11.06 -16.60
C ILE A 131 21.75 -10.14 -17.24
N GLU A 132 22.84 -9.82 -16.55
CA GLU A 132 23.87 -8.91 -17.05
C GLU A 132 24.42 -9.39 -18.40
N ASN A 133 24.31 -8.55 -19.43
CA ASN A 133 24.65 -8.87 -20.84
C ASN A 133 23.87 -10.05 -21.44
N ARG A 134 22.79 -10.50 -20.80
CA ARG A 134 21.95 -11.65 -21.18
C ARG A 134 20.47 -11.28 -21.22
N HIS A 135 20.14 -10.01 -21.50
CA HIS A 135 18.75 -9.52 -21.48
C HIS A 135 17.81 -10.31 -22.37
N ARG A 136 18.27 -10.67 -23.56
CA ARG A 136 17.49 -11.48 -24.50
C ARG A 136 17.16 -12.86 -23.96
N GLU A 137 18.09 -13.51 -23.25
CA GLU A 137 17.84 -14.81 -22.61
C GLU A 137 16.85 -14.67 -21.46
N GLY A 138 17.01 -13.63 -20.62
CA GLY A 138 16.08 -13.32 -19.54
C GLY A 138 14.67 -13.03 -20.06
N GLN A 139 14.56 -12.26 -21.14
CA GLN A 139 13.28 -11.98 -21.78
C GLN A 139 12.62 -13.23 -22.36
N GLN A 140 13.39 -14.15 -22.96
CA GLN A 140 12.86 -15.42 -23.45
C GLN A 140 12.38 -16.32 -22.31
N LEU A 141 13.11 -16.36 -21.20
CA LEU A 141 12.70 -17.11 -20.01
C LEU A 141 11.37 -16.58 -19.46
N VAL A 142 11.29 -15.26 -19.24
CA VAL A 142 10.10 -14.60 -18.68
C VAL A 142 8.92 -14.69 -19.64
N SER A 143 9.11 -14.45 -20.94
CA SER A 143 8.03 -14.55 -21.94
C SER A 143 7.47 -15.97 -22.06
N ARG A 144 8.32 -17.01 -22.10
CA ARG A 144 7.83 -18.41 -22.13
C ARG A 144 6.97 -18.73 -20.92
N TYR A 145 7.40 -18.30 -19.73
CA TYR A 145 6.67 -18.52 -18.50
C TYR A 145 5.30 -17.83 -18.51
N TYR A 146 5.26 -16.52 -18.78
CA TYR A 146 4.00 -15.77 -18.75
C TYR A 146 3.07 -16.08 -19.92
N ASN A 147 3.61 -16.41 -21.11
CA ASN A 147 2.79 -16.83 -22.22
C ASN A 147 2.03 -18.13 -21.90
N GLN A 148 2.70 -19.06 -21.21
CA GLN A 148 2.07 -20.29 -20.73
C GLN A 148 1.05 -20.00 -19.60
N LEU A 149 1.37 -19.12 -18.65
CA LEU A 149 0.49 -18.75 -17.54
C LEU A 149 -0.80 -18.07 -18.03
N LEU A 150 -0.68 -17.18 -19.01
CA LEU A 150 -1.78 -16.34 -19.47
C LEU A 150 -2.54 -16.95 -20.65
N GLY A 151 -1.92 -17.86 -21.41
CA GLY A 151 -2.45 -18.35 -22.68
C GLY A 151 -2.46 -17.26 -23.77
N LEU A 152 -1.52 -16.31 -23.69
CA LEU A 152 -1.38 -15.17 -24.60
C LEU A 152 0.07 -15.11 -25.11
N GLU A 153 0.30 -14.45 -26.25
CA GLU A 153 1.65 -14.22 -26.78
C GLU A 153 2.10 -12.78 -26.50
N SER A 154 3.27 -12.62 -25.88
CA SER A 154 3.90 -11.32 -25.66
C SER A 154 4.56 -10.76 -26.93
N ASP A 155 4.55 -9.44 -27.13
CA ASP A 155 5.21 -8.75 -28.25
C ASP A 155 6.72 -9.11 -28.35
N PRO A 156 7.18 -9.71 -29.46
CA PRO A 156 8.59 -10.04 -29.68
C PRO A 156 9.54 -8.84 -29.71
N ALA A 157 9.02 -7.61 -29.85
CA ALA A 157 9.80 -6.38 -29.87
C ALA A 157 10.34 -5.95 -28.49
N CYS A 158 9.93 -6.62 -27.40
CA CYS A 158 10.42 -6.35 -26.03
C CYS A 158 11.79 -6.97 -25.71
N LYS A 159 12.54 -7.42 -26.72
CA LYS A 159 13.80 -8.19 -26.55
C LYS A 159 15.07 -7.35 -26.28
N ASP A 160 14.99 -6.02 -26.45
CA ASP A 160 16.14 -5.12 -26.39
C ASP A 160 16.06 -4.23 -25.12
N GLU A 161 17.19 -3.97 -24.46
CA GLU A 161 17.28 -3.19 -23.23
C GLU A 161 16.84 -1.72 -23.43
N SER A 162 16.90 -1.23 -24.66
CA SER A 162 16.52 0.12 -25.08
C SER A 162 15.00 0.33 -25.16
N ARG A 163 14.18 -0.71 -24.93
CA ARG A 163 12.74 -0.63 -25.16
C ARG A 163 12.07 0.31 -24.16
N LEU A 164 11.37 1.31 -24.69
CA LEU A 164 10.56 2.24 -23.92
C LEU A 164 9.19 1.66 -23.58
N CYS A 165 8.73 1.97 -22.37
CA CYS A 165 7.37 1.73 -21.89
C CYS A 165 6.70 3.07 -21.59
N TYR A 166 5.55 3.34 -22.21
CA TYR A 166 4.75 4.53 -21.90
C TYR A 166 4.18 4.45 -20.48
N PHE A 167 4.09 5.60 -19.81
CA PHE A 167 3.26 5.75 -18.62
C PHE A 167 1.79 5.49 -18.96
N SER A 168 1.04 5.02 -17.97
CA SER A 168 -0.35 4.63 -18.14
C SER A 168 -1.21 5.10 -16.96
N TYR A 169 -2.49 4.71 -16.98
CA TYR A 169 -3.40 4.80 -15.85
C TYR A 169 -4.10 3.45 -15.68
N SER A 170 -3.73 2.74 -14.63
CA SER A 170 -4.17 1.38 -14.33
C SER A 170 -4.62 1.30 -12.87
N PRO A 171 -5.86 1.71 -12.56
CA PRO A 171 -6.36 1.68 -11.17
C PRO A 171 -6.46 0.26 -10.60
N ASN A 172 -6.52 -0.76 -11.47
CA ASN A 172 -6.47 -2.17 -11.10
C ASN A 172 -5.05 -2.76 -11.19
N GLY A 173 -4.04 -1.95 -11.49
CA GLY A 173 -2.66 -2.41 -11.64
C GLY A 173 -2.10 -2.91 -10.32
N TYR A 174 -1.13 -3.81 -10.39
CA TYR A 174 -0.51 -4.47 -9.25
C TYR A 174 0.99 -4.18 -9.23
N VAL A 175 1.52 -4.01 -8.03
CA VAL A 175 2.96 -3.95 -7.76
C VAL A 175 3.25 -4.77 -6.51
N ALA A 176 4.24 -5.63 -6.59
CA ALA A 176 4.59 -6.54 -5.51
C ALA A 176 5.50 -5.86 -4.49
N GLY A 177 5.14 -5.91 -3.21
CA GLY A 177 6.05 -5.50 -2.14
C GLY A 177 7.26 -6.44 -1.98
N LEU A 178 7.13 -7.70 -2.40
CA LEU A 178 8.19 -8.70 -2.52
C LEU A 178 7.88 -9.64 -3.69
N TYR A 179 8.90 -10.05 -4.43
CA TYR A 179 8.77 -10.89 -5.61
C TYR A 179 9.86 -11.98 -5.63
N GLN A 180 9.56 -13.14 -6.20
CA GLN A 180 10.53 -14.20 -6.48
C GLN A 180 11.25 -13.89 -7.80
N ALA A 181 12.57 -13.78 -7.77
CA ALA A 181 13.35 -13.56 -8.98
C ALA A 181 13.38 -14.80 -9.88
N PHE A 182 13.33 -14.59 -11.19
CA PHE A 182 13.83 -15.61 -12.12
C PHE A 182 15.35 -15.66 -12.00
N VAL A 183 15.94 -16.85 -12.08
CA VAL A 183 17.39 -17.04 -12.03
C VAL A 183 17.86 -17.56 -13.36
N LEU A 184 18.75 -16.82 -14.02
CA LEU A 184 19.51 -17.32 -15.16
C LEU A 184 20.74 -18.05 -14.64
N GLU A 185 20.71 -19.37 -14.72
CA GLU A 185 21.86 -20.20 -14.34
C GLU A 185 23.13 -19.76 -15.11
N PRO A 186 24.30 -19.69 -14.44
CA PRO A 186 25.56 -19.44 -15.11
C PRO A 186 25.86 -20.59 -16.07
N HIS A 187 26.36 -20.29 -17.27
CA HIS A 187 26.86 -21.34 -18.16
C HIS A 187 27.97 -22.12 -17.44
N LEU A 188 27.74 -23.42 -17.21
CA LEU A 188 28.80 -24.37 -16.88
C LEU A 188 29.85 -24.26 -17.99
N LYS A 189 31.06 -23.83 -17.63
CA LYS A 189 32.20 -23.87 -18.55
C LYS A 189 32.48 -25.34 -18.86
N GLU A 190 32.02 -25.79 -20.02
CA GLU A 190 32.59 -26.97 -20.65
C GLU A 190 34.00 -26.58 -21.14
N GLU A 191 35.01 -27.30 -20.64
CA GLU A 191 36.40 -27.14 -21.04
C GLU A 191 36.57 -27.59 -22.50
N THR A 192 36.82 -26.60 -23.36
CA THR A 192 37.70 -26.53 -24.54
C THR A 192 37.94 -27.78 -25.41
N ASN A 193 37.80 -27.58 -26.73
CA ASN A 193 38.86 -27.92 -27.68
C ASN A 193 38.91 -26.92 -28.86
N ALA A 194 40.13 -26.41 -29.11
CA ALA A 194 40.79 -25.94 -30.35
C ALA A 194 39.92 -25.69 -31.60
N SER A 195 40.10 -24.67 -32.45
CA SER A 195 41.27 -23.87 -32.84
C SER A 195 40.83 -22.91 -33.96
N SER A 196 41.26 -21.65 -33.96
CA SER A 196 41.82 -20.95 -35.15
C SER A 196 42.04 -19.45 -34.84
N GLU A 197 43.26 -19.19 -34.37
CA GLU A 197 44.17 -18.12 -34.78
C GLU A 197 43.70 -16.69 -35.11
N ASN A 198 44.36 -15.75 -34.41
CA ASN A 198 44.99 -14.50 -34.90
C ASN A 198 44.05 -13.31 -35.23
N LYS A 199 44.28 -12.07 -34.78
CA LYS A 199 45.47 -11.37 -34.26
C LYS A 199 45.03 -10.19 -33.38
N VAL A 200 45.80 -9.90 -32.34
CA VAL A 200 45.78 -8.62 -31.62
C VAL A 200 46.73 -7.63 -32.30
N LEU A 201 46.36 -6.34 -32.32
CA LEU A 201 47.14 -5.09 -32.16
C LEU A 201 46.58 -3.99 -33.11
N PRO A 202 46.77 -2.68 -32.83
CA PRO A 202 46.70 -1.90 -31.58
C PRO A 202 45.77 -0.65 -31.78
N PRO A 203 45.63 0.31 -30.82
CA PRO A 203 44.61 1.35 -30.90
C PRO A 203 45.05 2.68 -31.56
N PHE A 204 44.03 3.49 -31.91
CA PHE A 204 44.01 4.94 -32.28
C PHE A 204 44.24 5.30 -33.78
N PRO A 205 43.83 6.50 -34.31
CA PRO A 205 43.26 7.71 -33.66
C PRO A 205 42.06 8.38 -34.39
N LEU A 206 41.49 9.43 -33.77
CA LEU A 206 40.63 10.46 -34.37
C LEU A 206 41.36 11.25 -35.47
N GLN A 207 40.73 11.49 -36.64
CA GLN A 207 40.99 12.69 -37.48
C GLN A 207 39.91 12.91 -38.56
N ASP A 208 39.52 14.17 -38.73
CA ASP A 208 38.69 14.74 -39.81
C ASP A 208 39.44 14.80 -41.15
N ASN A 209 38.75 14.57 -42.29
CA ASN A 209 38.73 15.45 -43.49
C ASN A 209 37.99 14.83 -44.71
N THR A 210 37.54 15.75 -45.58
CA THR A 210 36.62 15.78 -46.75
C THR A 210 36.95 14.93 -48.02
N PRO A 211 36.05 14.88 -49.04
CA PRO A 211 35.71 13.67 -49.81
C PRO A 211 36.44 13.53 -51.16
N GLU A 212 36.63 12.30 -51.66
CA GLU A 212 36.25 11.84 -53.01
C GLU A 212 36.79 10.43 -53.36
N ASN A 213 36.04 9.74 -54.23
CA ASN A 213 36.20 8.38 -54.80
C ASN A 213 35.85 7.19 -53.89
N VAL A 214 34.55 6.94 -53.78
CA VAL A 214 33.97 5.72 -53.20
C VAL A 214 34.05 4.59 -54.23
N SER A 215 34.50 3.40 -53.81
CA SER A 215 34.57 2.22 -54.68
C SER A 215 33.17 1.63 -54.98
N GLU A 216 32.94 1.08 -56.18
CA GLU A 216 31.65 0.42 -56.50
C GLU A 216 31.36 -0.75 -55.55
N ALA A 217 32.39 -1.42 -55.02
CA ALA A 217 32.25 -2.48 -54.02
C ALA A 217 31.68 -1.97 -52.68
N GLU A 218 32.08 -0.77 -52.24
CA GLU A 218 31.48 -0.13 -51.05
C GLU A 218 30.02 0.22 -51.28
N ILE A 219 29.66 0.68 -52.48
CA ILE A 219 28.27 1.00 -52.82
C ILE A 219 27.40 -0.26 -52.80
N ALA A 220 27.86 -1.35 -53.41
CA ALA A 220 27.15 -2.63 -53.40
C ALA A 220 27.01 -3.19 -51.97
N GLN A 221 28.06 -3.11 -51.16
CA GLN A 221 28.02 -3.55 -49.76
C GLN A 221 27.10 -2.68 -48.92
N PHE A 222 27.08 -1.36 -49.15
CA PHE A 222 26.14 -0.45 -48.54
C PHE A 222 24.69 -0.82 -48.88
N ILE A 223 24.38 -1.00 -50.17
CA ILE A 223 23.02 -1.34 -50.62
C ILE A 223 22.60 -2.68 -50.01
N SER A 224 23.44 -3.71 -50.09
CA SER A 224 23.15 -5.03 -49.53
C SER A 224 22.88 -4.98 -48.02
N SER A 225 23.72 -4.26 -47.27
CA SER A 225 23.57 -4.08 -45.82
C SER A 225 22.31 -3.29 -45.48
N TYR A 226 21.99 -2.26 -46.28
CA TYR A 226 20.82 -1.42 -46.06
C TYR A 226 19.52 -2.18 -46.36
N ILE A 227 19.49 -2.96 -47.44
CA ILE A 227 18.35 -3.82 -47.78
C ILE A 227 18.17 -4.94 -46.74
N PHE A 228 19.25 -5.48 -46.19
CA PHE A 228 19.17 -6.47 -45.11
C PHE A 228 18.52 -5.90 -43.84
N LEU A 229 18.90 -4.67 -43.45
CA LEU A 229 18.33 -3.99 -42.28
C LEU A 229 16.92 -3.42 -42.55
N HIS A 230 16.63 -3.07 -43.80
CA HIS A 230 15.37 -2.50 -44.25
C HIS A 230 14.86 -3.21 -45.52
N PRO A 231 14.27 -4.42 -45.38
CA PRO A 231 13.85 -5.23 -46.51
C PRO A 231 12.90 -4.50 -47.45
N LEU A 232 13.14 -4.62 -48.76
CA LEU A 232 12.33 -4.00 -49.80
C LEU A 232 11.13 -4.90 -50.15
N THR A 233 10.26 -5.17 -49.17
CA THR A 233 9.05 -6.02 -49.30
C THR A 233 7.82 -5.24 -49.79
N ALA A 234 6.88 -5.93 -50.45
CA ALA A 234 5.67 -5.34 -51.02
C ALA A 234 4.91 -4.48 -49.98
N GLY A 235 4.53 -3.25 -50.35
CA GLY A 235 3.86 -2.29 -49.45
C GLY A 235 4.78 -1.32 -48.71
N GLN A 236 6.08 -1.61 -48.59
CA GLN A 236 7.06 -0.68 -47.96
C GLN A 236 8.24 -0.30 -48.87
N ARG A 237 8.32 -0.87 -50.08
CA ARG A 237 9.43 -0.65 -51.03
C ARG A 237 9.68 0.82 -51.35
N HIS A 238 8.62 1.59 -51.64
CA HIS A 238 8.73 3.02 -51.94
C HIS A 238 9.40 3.82 -50.82
N SER A 239 8.95 3.62 -49.57
CA SER A 239 9.48 4.36 -48.41
C SER A 239 10.92 3.96 -48.11
N ASN A 240 11.26 2.67 -48.25
CA ASN A 240 12.59 2.19 -47.94
C ASN A 240 13.61 2.56 -49.04
N VAL A 241 13.22 2.55 -50.31
CA VAL A 241 14.04 3.08 -51.42
C VAL A 241 14.27 4.59 -51.26
N PHE A 242 13.25 5.35 -50.86
CA PHE A 242 13.39 6.78 -50.61
C PHE A 242 14.39 7.06 -49.47
N LYS A 243 14.27 6.33 -48.36
CA LYS A 243 15.20 6.45 -47.23
C LYS A 243 16.62 6.03 -47.60
N LEU A 244 16.77 4.96 -48.38
CA LEU A 244 18.05 4.53 -48.94
C LEU A 244 18.65 5.64 -49.80
N ALA A 245 17.86 6.29 -50.66
CA ALA A 245 18.30 7.40 -51.50
C ALA A 245 18.75 8.62 -50.69
N CYS A 246 18.00 9.03 -49.65
CA CYS A 246 18.44 10.10 -48.76
C CYS A 246 19.75 9.76 -48.05
N GLU A 247 19.89 8.51 -47.61
CA GLU A 247 21.08 8.07 -46.88
C GLU A 247 22.30 7.93 -47.80
N ALA A 248 22.11 7.44 -49.01
CA ALA A 248 23.14 7.39 -50.05
C ALA A 248 23.59 8.81 -50.45
N SER A 249 22.65 9.77 -50.52
CA SER A 249 22.94 11.19 -50.75
C SER A 249 23.76 11.81 -49.61
N ARG A 250 23.41 11.52 -48.34
CA ARG A 250 24.20 11.96 -47.17
C ARG A 250 25.61 11.37 -47.14
N ARG A 251 25.79 10.17 -47.70
CA ARG A 251 27.11 9.52 -47.86
C ARG A 251 27.85 9.96 -49.12
N HIS A 252 27.29 10.91 -49.88
CA HIS A 252 27.85 11.42 -51.13
C HIS A 252 28.06 10.34 -52.20
N TYR A 253 27.28 9.27 -52.18
CA TYR A 253 27.30 8.27 -53.26
C TYR A 253 26.63 8.84 -54.51
N PRO A 254 27.22 8.68 -55.72
CA PRO A 254 26.60 9.18 -56.94
C PRO A 254 25.24 8.52 -57.19
N GLN A 255 24.22 9.33 -57.45
CA GLN A 255 22.86 8.86 -57.67
C GLN A 255 22.79 7.82 -58.80
N GLU A 256 23.55 8.01 -59.88
CA GLU A 256 23.62 7.08 -61.02
C GLU A 256 24.20 5.72 -60.63
N SER A 257 25.17 5.67 -59.71
CA SER A 257 25.78 4.42 -59.25
C SER A 257 24.82 3.60 -58.38
N ILE A 258 24.07 4.27 -57.51
CA ILE A 258 23.02 3.63 -56.69
C ILE A 258 21.86 3.14 -57.56
N LEU A 259 21.45 3.95 -58.55
CA LEU A 259 20.38 3.57 -59.46
C LEU A 259 20.73 2.33 -60.28
N ARG A 260 21.97 2.24 -60.79
CA ARG A 260 22.45 1.10 -61.56
C ARG A 260 22.43 -0.21 -60.76
N GLU A 261 22.95 -0.21 -59.54
CA GLU A 261 22.92 -1.38 -58.64
C GLU A 261 21.49 -1.78 -58.25
N LEU A 262 20.64 -0.82 -57.89
CA LEU A 262 19.24 -1.12 -57.53
C LEU A 262 18.42 -1.60 -58.74
N THR A 263 18.71 -1.12 -59.95
CA THR A 263 18.01 -1.60 -61.15
C THR A 263 18.28 -3.09 -61.38
N ALA A 264 19.52 -3.54 -61.18
CA ALA A 264 19.85 -4.98 -61.23
C ALA A 264 19.14 -5.77 -60.11
N PHE A 265 18.98 -5.17 -58.92
CA PHE A 265 18.25 -5.80 -57.81
C PHE A 265 16.73 -5.95 -58.08
N PHE A 266 16.15 -5.07 -58.90
CA PHE A 266 14.72 -5.03 -59.19
C PHE A 266 14.31 -5.61 -60.56
N GLU A 267 15.27 -6.13 -61.35
CA GLU A 267 15.08 -6.62 -62.73
C GLU A 267 14.04 -7.76 -62.86
N HIS A 268 13.69 -8.42 -61.75
CA HIS A 268 12.69 -9.50 -61.69
C HIS A 268 11.47 -9.18 -60.81
N THR A 269 11.22 -7.90 -60.52
CA THR A 269 10.10 -7.46 -59.69
C THR A 269 9.07 -6.65 -60.48
N ASP A 270 7.88 -6.48 -59.91
CA ASP A 270 6.80 -5.62 -60.43
C ASP A 270 7.07 -4.12 -60.28
N PHE A 271 8.27 -3.73 -59.81
CA PHE A 271 8.65 -2.34 -59.56
C PHE A 271 9.17 -1.68 -60.84
N ARG A 272 8.44 -0.67 -61.33
CA ARG A 272 8.76 -0.04 -62.63
C ARG A 272 10.06 0.78 -62.55
N PRO A 273 10.98 0.67 -63.52
CA PRO A 273 12.25 1.42 -63.51
C PRO A 273 12.08 2.94 -63.45
N GLU A 274 11.02 3.48 -64.06
CA GLU A 274 10.71 4.91 -64.03
C GLU A 274 10.29 5.38 -62.63
N GLU A 275 9.58 4.50 -61.90
CA GLU A 275 9.13 4.74 -60.53
C GLU A 275 10.31 4.71 -59.56
N LEU A 276 11.23 3.74 -59.73
CA LEU A 276 12.49 3.67 -58.99
C LEU A 276 13.34 4.94 -59.18
N THR A 277 13.48 5.40 -60.42
CA THR A 277 14.24 6.60 -60.76
C THR A 277 13.61 7.86 -60.13
N SER A 278 12.29 7.96 -60.14
CA SER A 278 11.55 9.07 -59.51
C SER A 278 11.75 9.13 -57.99
N VAL A 279 11.66 7.99 -57.31
CA VAL A 279 11.84 7.92 -55.86
C VAL A 279 13.28 8.24 -55.47
N LEU A 280 14.26 7.71 -56.22
CA LEU A 280 15.67 7.94 -55.94
C LEU A 280 16.04 9.43 -56.11
N SER A 281 15.56 10.04 -57.20
CA SER A 281 15.81 11.47 -57.47
C SER A 281 15.16 12.38 -56.43
N SER A 282 13.95 12.04 -55.96
CA SER A 282 13.28 12.78 -54.89
C SER A 282 14.07 12.73 -53.56
N GLY A 283 14.60 11.56 -53.20
CA GLY A 283 15.39 11.38 -51.98
C GLY A 283 16.71 12.16 -51.98
N TYR A 284 17.40 12.20 -53.12
CA TYR A 284 18.63 13.00 -53.29
C TYR A 284 18.36 14.50 -53.29
N LYS A 285 17.28 14.94 -53.94
CA LYS A 285 16.90 16.35 -54.00
C LYS A 285 16.57 16.91 -52.61
N GLN A 286 15.86 16.14 -51.77
CA GLN A 286 15.51 16.55 -50.41
C GLN A 286 16.75 16.83 -49.54
N VAL A 287 17.82 16.06 -49.72
CA VAL A 287 19.05 16.23 -48.93
C VAL A 287 19.86 17.42 -49.42
N ASN A 288 19.91 17.64 -50.74
CA ASN A 288 20.65 18.76 -51.34
C ASN A 288 20.00 20.13 -51.10
N GLU A 289 18.68 20.21 -50.89
CA GLU A 289 17.97 21.47 -50.60
C GLU A 289 18.13 21.97 -49.14
N HIS A 290 18.67 21.14 -48.23
CA HIS A 290 18.78 21.44 -46.79
C HIS A 290 20.22 21.77 -46.30
N ALA A 291 21.05 22.43 -47.13
CA ALA A 291 22.31 23.03 -46.68
C ALA A 291 22.09 24.46 -46.12
N PRO A 292 22.76 24.89 -45.03
CA PRO A 292 22.29 26.02 -44.22
C PRO A 292 22.73 27.39 -44.76
N ALA A 293 21.78 28.33 -44.84
CA ALA A 293 22.05 29.77 -44.91
C ALA A 293 21.39 30.50 -43.71
N SER A 294 22.13 31.45 -43.16
CA SER A 294 21.88 32.27 -41.96
C SER A 294 20.84 33.40 -42.12
N SER A 295 20.09 33.75 -41.06
CA SER A 295 19.66 35.10 -40.60
C SER A 295 18.38 35.01 -39.73
N THR A 296 18.38 35.34 -38.43
CA THR A 296 18.24 36.62 -37.67
C THR A 296 16.89 36.72 -36.94
N ALA A 297 16.96 37.26 -35.72
CA ALA A 297 15.95 37.29 -34.66
C ALA A 297 14.80 38.28 -34.87
N THR A 298 13.65 38.04 -34.18
CA THR A 298 12.84 39.12 -33.60
C THR A 298 11.91 38.67 -32.46
N SER A 299 12.05 39.39 -31.34
CA SER A 299 11.09 39.84 -30.30
C SER A 299 10.16 38.86 -29.55
N SER A 300 10.34 38.89 -28.23
CA SER A 300 9.53 38.41 -27.12
C SER A 300 8.19 39.15 -26.94
N SER A 301 7.15 38.45 -26.49
CA SER A 301 5.97 39.03 -25.84
C SER A 301 5.60 38.33 -24.52
N PHE A 302 5.19 39.17 -23.58
CA PHE A 302 4.97 38.99 -22.15
C PHE A 302 4.05 37.83 -21.73
N GLN A 303 4.47 37.09 -20.70
CA GLN A 303 3.63 36.22 -19.87
C GLN A 303 2.64 37.06 -19.05
N LYS A 304 1.35 36.73 -19.12
CA LYS A 304 0.35 37.14 -18.14
C LYS A 304 0.13 35.98 -17.16
N ASP A 305 0.43 36.23 -15.90
CA ASP A 305 0.00 35.41 -14.78
C ASP A 305 -1.53 35.31 -14.76
N ILE A 306 -2.05 34.10 -14.91
CA ILE A 306 -3.47 33.81 -14.65
C ILE A 306 -3.61 33.60 -13.14
N ARG A 307 -3.93 34.70 -12.45
CA ARG A 307 -4.65 34.68 -11.17
C ARG A 307 -5.99 33.98 -11.39
N THR A 308 -6.19 32.82 -10.78
CA THR A 308 -7.49 32.15 -10.69
C THR A 308 -8.43 32.97 -9.79
N LYS A 309 -9.15 33.93 -10.38
CA LYS A 309 -10.44 34.36 -9.85
C LYS A 309 -11.49 33.37 -10.32
N ILE A 310 -11.86 32.42 -9.46
CA ILE A 310 -13.10 31.67 -9.62
C ILE A 310 -14.24 32.67 -9.33
N PRO A 311 -15.21 32.87 -10.24
CA PRO A 311 -16.41 33.62 -9.92
C PRO A 311 -17.21 32.82 -8.87
N TYR A 312 -17.74 33.51 -7.85
CA TYR A 312 -18.78 32.96 -6.98
C TYR A 312 -20.00 32.60 -7.85
N GLY A 313 -20.01 31.39 -8.37
CA GLY A 313 -21.20 30.73 -8.85
C GLY A 313 -21.86 30.09 -7.65
N THR A 314 -23.08 30.53 -7.34
CA THR A 314 -23.94 29.98 -6.30
C THR A 314 -24.10 28.47 -6.52
N LEU A 315 -23.34 27.68 -5.76
CA LEU A 315 -23.64 26.27 -5.56
C LEU A 315 -24.68 26.24 -4.44
N GLU A 316 -25.97 26.34 -4.81
CA GLU A 316 -27.10 26.11 -3.90
C GLU A 316 -27.06 24.64 -3.43
N ASN A 317 -26.19 24.36 -2.46
CA ASN A 317 -26.14 23.22 -1.52
C ASN A 317 -24.83 23.16 -0.69
N SER A 318 -23.84 24.03 -0.94
CA SER A 318 -22.52 23.95 -0.24
C SER A 318 -22.49 24.48 1.20
N ASP A 319 -23.27 25.52 1.53
CA ASP A 319 -23.29 26.09 2.89
C ASP A 319 -23.82 25.09 3.94
N SER A 320 -24.85 24.31 3.57
CA SER A 320 -25.47 23.34 4.50
C SER A 320 -24.56 22.17 4.87
N THR A 321 -23.65 21.74 4.00
CA THR A 321 -22.72 20.65 4.28
C THR A 321 -21.53 21.11 5.13
N GLU A 322 -21.10 22.37 4.93
CA GLU A 322 -20.04 22.98 5.73
C GLU A 322 -20.50 23.31 7.16
N GLU A 323 -21.68 23.94 7.31
CA GLU A 323 -22.28 24.19 8.63
C GLU A 323 -22.43 22.91 9.44
N ALA A 324 -22.90 21.85 8.79
CA ALA A 324 -23.16 20.60 9.45
C ALA A 324 -21.84 19.87 9.79
N TYR A 325 -20.78 19.98 8.98
CA TYR A 325 -19.42 19.54 9.34
C TYR A 325 -18.94 20.23 10.64
N TRP A 326 -19.03 21.56 10.72
CA TRP A 326 -18.62 22.29 11.92
C TRP A 326 -19.48 21.97 13.14
N LEU A 327 -20.78 21.72 12.97
CA LEU A 327 -21.64 21.21 14.05
C LEU A 327 -21.14 19.86 14.59
N GLY A 328 -20.71 18.96 13.69
CA GLY A 328 -20.11 17.70 14.08
C GLY A 328 -18.81 17.86 14.88
N GLU A 329 -18.01 18.86 14.51
CA GLU A 329 -16.78 19.21 15.23
C GLU A 329 -17.04 19.83 16.61
N GLU A 330 -18.15 20.57 16.80
CA GLU A 330 -18.57 21.03 18.12
C GLU A 330 -18.88 19.84 19.06
N PHE A 331 -19.52 18.78 18.55
CA PHE A 331 -19.71 17.57 19.35
C PHE A 331 -18.39 16.90 19.74
N ARG A 332 -17.36 16.95 18.89
CA ARG A 332 -16.03 16.43 19.23
C ARG A 332 -15.37 17.18 20.40
N LYS A 333 -15.64 18.47 20.57
CA LYS A 333 -15.16 19.24 21.73
C LYS A 333 -15.81 18.78 23.04
N GLY A 334 -17.06 18.34 22.98
CA GLY A 334 -17.83 17.85 24.13
C GLY A 334 -17.60 16.39 24.49
N THR A 335 -16.69 15.69 23.81
CA THR A 335 -16.37 14.30 24.14
C THR A 335 -15.72 14.18 25.52
N PRO A 336 -15.97 13.10 26.28
CA PRO A 336 -15.43 12.96 27.62
C PRO A 336 -13.90 12.80 27.63
N LEU A 337 -13.28 13.07 28.77
CA LEU A 337 -11.90 12.72 29.10
C LEU A 337 -11.90 11.49 30.01
N PHE A 338 -10.76 10.86 30.20
CA PHE A 338 -10.61 9.91 31.30
C PHE A 338 -10.77 10.64 32.65
N PRO A 339 -11.49 10.03 33.62
CA PRO A 339 -11.55 10.58 34.98
C PRO A 339 -10.14 10.75 35.55
N ARG A 340 -9.83 11.86 36.22
CA ARG A 340 -8.47 12.09 36.74
C ARG A 340 -8.06 11.05 37.78
N ASP A 341 -9.03 10.53 38.54
CA ASP A 341 -8.81 9.46 39.51
C ASP A 341 -8.33 8.15 38.87
N LEU A 342 -8.50 7.99 37.56
CA LEU A 342 -8.05 6.83 36.78
C LEU A 342 -6.54 6.63 36.85
N TYR A 343 -5.80 7.74 36.90
CA TYR A 343 -4.33 7.77 36.97
C TYR A 343 -3.79 7.45 38.36
N ASN A 344 -4.66 7.39 39.38
CA ASN A 344 -4.25 7.01 40.72
C ASN A 344 -3.92 5.51 40.76
N ASN A 345 -2.85 5.18 41.47
CA ASN A 345 -2.50 3.79 41.81
C ASN A 345 -2.27 2.90 40.57
N LEU A 346 -1.77 3.46 39.46
CA LEU A 346 -1.35 2.69 38.30
C LEU A 346 -0.25 1.68 38.69
N PRO A 347 -0.07 0.58 37.93
CA PRO A 347 1.19 -0.16 37.99
C PRO A 347 2.37 0.79 37.77
N ASP A 348 3.47 0.58 38.50
CA ASP A 348 4.61 1.51 38.52
C ASP A 348 5.15 1.77 37.11
N LEU A 349 5.21 0.75 36.25
CA LEU A 349 5.63 0.89 34.86
C LEU A 349 4.72 1.84 34.06
N LEU A 350 3.40 1.77 34.24
CA LEU A 350 2.46 2.68 33.58
C LEU A 350 2.48 4.08 34.20
N ASN A 351 2.76 4.17 35.50
CA ASN A 351 2.90 5.44 36.20
C ASN A 351 4.12 6.22 35.67
N ASP A 352 5.23 5.53 35.38
CA ASP A 352 6.43 6.12 34.79
C ASP A 352 6.20 6.66 33.36
N CYS A 353 5.18 6.17 32.64
CA CYS A 353 4.81 6.67 31.32
C CYS A 353 4.06 8.02 31.36
N ILE A 354 3.64 8.49 32.54
CA ILE A 354 2.90 9.76 32.65
C ILE A 354 3.84 10.93 32.33
N ILE A 355 3.36 11.81 31.45
CA ILE A 355 4.07 13.02 31.03
C ILE A 355 3.48 14.21 31.78
N GLU A 356 4.28 14.84 32.65
CA GLU A 356 3.81 15.90 33.56
C GLU A 356 3.30 17.16 32.81
N ASP A 357 3.99 17.58 31.75
CA ASP A 357 3.65 18.78 30.96
C ASP A 357 2.64 18.53 29.83
N ALA A 358 2.07 17.32 29.77
CA ALA A 358 1.09 16.96 28.76
C ALA A 358 -0.30 17.48 29.13
N SER A 359 -1.07 17.91 28.13
CA SER A 359 -2.48 18.26 28.34
C SER A 359 -3.29 17.04 28.78
N ASP A 360 -4.44 17.30 29.40
CA ASP A 360 -5.44 16.30 29.75
C ASP A 360 -5.78 15.32 28.60
N ARG A 361 -5.82 15.80 27.35
CA ARG A 361 -6.01 14.95 26.16
C ARG A 361 -4.75 14.20 25.78
N GLU A 362 -3.59 14.85 25.84
CA GLU A 362 -2.31 14.22 25.53
C GLU A 362 -2.03 13.05 26.49
N GLN A 363 -2.39 13.17 27.77
CA GLN A 363 -2.32 12.10 28.75
C GLN A 363 -3.25 10.92 28.41
N ASP A 364 -4.48 11.17 27.99
CA ASP A 364 -5.41 10.12 27.55
C ASP A 364 -4.86 9.37 26.31
N ILE A 365 -4.31 10.12 25.35
CA ILE A 365 -3.73 9.59 24.10
C ILE A 365 -2.48 8.76 24.39
N SER A 366 -1.57 9.24 25.24
CA SER A 366 -0.39 8.48 25.63
C SER A 366 -0.80 7.17 26.29
N LEU A 367 -1.68 7.22 27.29
CA LEU A 367 -2.13 6.01 28.00
C LEU A 367 -2.75 4.97 27.06
N LEU A 368 -3.60 5.40 26.11
CA LEU A 368 -4.17 4.51 25.09
C LEU A 368 -3.10 3.92 24.18
N SER A 369 -2.12 4.72 23.78
CA SER A 369 -0.98 4.26 22.98
C SER A 369 -0.13 3.24 23.73
N ASP A 370 0.24 3.55 24.97
CA ASP A 370 1.07 2.73 25.85
C ASP A 370 0.39 1.38 26.13
N LEU A 371 -0.90 1.39 26.48
CA LEU A 371 -1.69 0.16 26.65
C LEU A 371 -1.74 -0.67 25.36
N THR A 372 -1.91 -0.02 24.20
CA THR A 372 -1.97 -0.73 22.91
C THR A 372 -0.61 -1.33 22.56
N ALA A 373 0.49 -0.61 22.79
CA ALA A 373 1.85 -1.10 22.61
C ALA A 373 2.16 -2.28 23.54
N LEU A 374 1.91 -2.12 24.84
CA LEU A 374 2.11 -3.16 25.84
C LEU A 374 1.27 -4.40 25.56
N SER A 375 0.09 -4.26 24.95
CA SER A 375 -0.74 -5.40 24.55
C SER A 375 -0.03 -6.37 23.57
N ALA A 376 0.96 -5.90 22.83
CA ALA A 376 1.82 -6.69 21.93
C ALA A 376 3.12 -7.18 22.61
N ALA A 377 3.50 -6.61 23.76
CA ALA A 377 4.72 -6.93 24.51
C ALA A 377 4.51 -7.98 25.62
N LEU A 378 3.33 -8.60 25.70
CA LEU A 378 2.98 -9.59 26.74
C LEU A 378 2.78 -10.99 26.13
N PRO A 379 3.84 -11.62 25.59
CA PRO A 379 3.73 -12.97 25.06
C PRO A 379 3.32 -13.95 26.18
N GLN A 380 2.75 -15.07 25.77
CA GLN A 380 2.33 -16.15 26.68
C GLN A 380 1.36 -15.75 27.82
N THR A 381 0.72 -14.59 27.72
CA THR A 381 -0.34 -14.14 28.63
C THR A 381 -1.69 -14.40 27.98
N PHE A 382 -2.58 -15.09 28.69
CA PHE A 382 -3.86 -15.50 28.14
C PHE A 382 -4.99 -15.42 29.15
N GLY A 383 -6.21 -15.16 28.69
CA GLY A 383 -7.42 -15.36 29.47
C GLY A 383 -8.43 -16.21 28.71
N ILE A 384 -9.40 -16.80 29.42
CA ILE A 384 -10.46 -17.60 28.81
C ILE A 384 -11.78 -16.84 28.88
N TYR A 385 -12.42 -16.69 27.72
CA TYR A 385 -13.75 -16.11 27.59
C TYR A 385 -14.54 -16.91 26.56
N ASN A 386 -15.82 -17.18 26.83
CA ASN A 386 -16.70 -17.95 25.94
C ASN A 386 -16.06 -19.26 25.41
N HIS A 387 -15.44 -20.03 26.31
CA HIS A 387 -14.70 -21.27 26.00
C HIS A 387 -13.52 -21.14 25.03
N LYS A 388 -13.07 -19.91 24.74
CA LYS A 388 -11.94 -19.61 23.86
C LYS A 388 -10.83 -18.90 24.63
N LYS A 389 -9.59 -19.20 24.26
CA LYS A 389 -8.38 -18.58 24.80
C LYS A 389 -8.09 -17.30 24.02
N TYR A 390 -7.81 -16.20 24.73
CA TYR A 390 -7.54 -14.88 24.15
C TYR A 390 -6.22 -14.31 24.66
N SER A 391 -5.46 -13.63 23.81
CA SER A 391 -4.29 -12.81 24.19
C SER A 391 -4.69 -11.35 24.42
N PRO A 392 -3.82 -10.53 25.05
CA PRO A 392 -4.20 -9.17 25.46
C PRO A 392 -4.28 -8.15 24.30
N HIS A 393 -4.00 -8.53 23.05
CA HIS A 393 -3.76 -7.60 21.95
C HIS A 393 -4.95 -6.68 21.67
N LEU A 394 -4.70 -5.36 21.57
CA LEU A 394 -5.71 -4.32 21.43
C LEU A 394 -5.67 -3.68 20.04
N PHE A 395 -6.84 -3.24 19.57
CA PHE A 395 -6.98 -2.33 18.44
C PHE A 395 -7.48 -0.99 18.94
N CYS A 396 -6.71 0.07 18.72
CA CYS A 396 -7.01 1.43 19.13
C CYS A 396 -6.81 2.39 17.95
N VAL A 397 -7.75 3.32 17.78
CA VAL A 397 -7.67 4.36 16.74
C VAL A 397 -8.03 5.72 17.33
N ILE A 398 -7.18 6.71 17.09
CA ILE A 398 -7.29 8.06 17.65
C ILE A 398 -7.56 9.07 16.52
N PHE A 399 -8.64 9.85 16.67
CA PHE A 399 -9.15 10.77 15.66
C PHE A 399 -9.12 12.22 16.16
N SER A 400 -8.35 13.07 15.49
CA SER A 400 -8.31 14.47 15.85
C SER A 400 -7.84 15.36 14.69
N SER A 401 -8.14 16.66 14.79
CA SER A 401 -7.69 17.64 13.81
C SER A 401 -6.16 17.68 13.71
N ALA A 402 -5.63 18.22 12.60
CA ALA A 402 -4.20 18.50 12.52
C ALA A 402 -3.77 19.47 13.65
N GLY A 403 -2.56 19.26 14.21
CA GLY A 403 -2.01 20.13 15.27
C GLY A 403 -2.65 19.99 16.66
N SER A 404 -3.38 18.91 16.93
CA SER A 404 -4.09 18.67 18.21
C SER A 404 -3.31 17.82 19.23
N GLY A 405 -1.99 17.74 19.11
CA GLY A 405 -1.16 16.96 20.04
C GLY A 405 -1.15 15.44 19.84
N LYS A 406 -1.83 14.90 18.80
CA LYS A 406 -1.88 13.44 18.54
C LYS A 406 -0.51 12.76 18.33
N SER A 407 0.54 13.52 18.06
CA SER A 407 1.92 13.01 17.96
C SER A 407 2.43 12.41 19.26
N ILE A 408 1.86 12.80 20.41
CA ILE A 408 2.20 12.21 21.71
C ILE A 408 1.93 10.70 21.72
N ALA A 409 1.07 10.19 20.84
CA ALA A 409 0.86 8.75 20.68
C ALA A 409 2.16 7.99 20.37
N GLN A 410 3.24 8.62 19.86
CA GLN A 410 4.52 7.95 19.62
C GLN A 410 5.17 7.36 20.89
N THR A 411 4.75 7.77 22.09
CA THR A 411 5.22 7.20 23.38
C THR A 411 5.14 5.67 23.41
N GLY A 412 4.02 5.11 22.99
CA GLY A 412 3.85 3.66 22.91
C GLY A 412 4.82 2.98 21.95
N ARG A 413 5.31 3.66 20.90
CA ARG A 413 6.33 3.11 20.01
C ARG A 413 7.68 3.00 20.73
N TYR A 414 8.06 4.05 21.47
CA TYR A 414 9.32 4.09 22.22
C TYR A 414 9.42 2.95 23.23
N LEU A 415 8.31 2.57 23.89
CA LEU A 415 8.26 1.44 24.82
C LEU A 415 8.67 0.09 24.21
N LEU A 416 8.56 -0.07 22.89
CA LEU A 416 8.81 -1.34 22.19
C LEU A 416 10.16 -1.38 21.45
N GLU A 417 10.93 -0.30 21.44
CA GLU A 417 12.13 -0.18 20.61
C GLU A 417 13.21 -1.20 20.96
N GLU A 418 13.44 -1.44 22.26
CA GLU A 418 14.43 -2.42 22.71
C GLU A 418 14.01 -3.85 22.34
N ILE A 419 12.73 -4.19 22.53
CA ILE A 419 12.18 -5.50 22.13
C ILE A 419 12.30 -5.69 20.61
N GLN A 420 11.93 -4.68 19.81
CA GLN A 420 12.06 -4.72 18.36
C GLN A 420 13.52 -4.93 17.94
N THR A 421 14.46 -4.19 18.56
CA THR A 421 15.89 -4.27 18.25
C THR A 421 16.43 -5.68 18.52
N GLU A 422 16.08 -6.29 19.66
CA GLU A 422 16.50 -7.65 20.00
C GLU A 422 15.90 -8.71 19.06
N ILE A 423 14.63 -8.55 18.68
CA ILE A 423 13.97 -9.47 17.73
C ILE A 423 14.63 -9.40 16.36
N LEU A 424 14.95 -8.19 15.88
CA LEU A 424 15.61 -7.99 14.60
C LEU A 424 17.04 -8.54 14.63
N SER A 425 17.83 -8.21 15.65
CA SER A 425 19.22 -8.69 15.79
C SER A 425 19.29 -10.22 15.83
N THR A 426 18.36 -10.84 16.57
CA THR A 426 18.21 -12.30 16.63
C THR A 426 17.85 -12.88 15.27
N SER A 427 16.89 -12.28 14.56
CA SER A 427 16.45 -12.75 13.25
C SER A 427 17.54 -12.62 12.17
N GLU A 428 18.28 -11.51 12.18
CA GLU A 428 19.43 -11.29 11.29
C GLU A 428 20.55 -12.29 11.57
N SER A 429 20.86 -12.55 12.83
CA SER A 429 21.84 -13.55 13.26
C SER A 429 21.44 -14.97 12.80
N MET A 430 20.18 -15.36 13.02
CA MET A 430 19.64 -16.64 12.55
C MET A 430 19.72 -16.78 11.03
N LEU A 431 19.38 -15.71 10.29
CA LEU A 431 19.44 -15.72 8.83
C LEU A 431 20.88 -15.81 8.31
N LYS A 432 21.83 -15.13 8.96
CA LYS A 432 23.27 -15.22 8.63
C LYS A 432 23.83 -16.61 8.88
N ASN A 433 23.45 -17.23 10.00
CA ASN A 433 23.82 -18.62 10.32
C ASN A 433 23.23 -19.59 9.29
N TYR A 434 21.98 -19.38 8.88
CA TYR A 434 21.35 -20.15 7.81
C TYR A 434 22.10 -20.00 6.47
N HIS A 435 22.41 -18.79 6.01
CA HIS A 435 23.17 -18.60 4.76
C HIS A 435 24.53 -19.31 4.81
N THR A 436 25.21 -19.27 5.96
CA THR A 436 26.50 -19.96 6.15
C THR A 436 26.33 -21.48 6.08
N ALA A 437 25.32 -22.03 6.76
CA ALA A 437 25.00 -23.45 6.73
C ALA A 437 24.55 -23.92 5.33
N HIS A 438 23.72 -23.13 4.66
CA HIS A 438 23.22 -23.40 3.30
C HIS A 438 24.33 -23.40 2.27
N ASN A 439 25.23 -22.41 2.30
CA ASN A 439 26.39 -22.36 1.41
C ASN A 439 27.34 -23.55 1.65
N THR A 440 27.56 -23.92 2.91
CA THR A 440 28.40 -25.08 3.27
C THR A 440 27.77 -26.39 2.77
N TRP A 441 26.47 -26.55 2.99
CA TRP A 441 25.69 -27.68 2.49
C TRP A 441 25.73 -27.75 0.95
N GLN A 442 25.57 -26.62 0.26
CA GLN A 442 25.60 -26.56 -1.20
C GLN A 442 26.96 -27.00 -1.76
N ALA A 443 28.06 -26.55 -1.14
CA ALA A 443 29.42 -26.96 -1.51
C ALA A 443 29.65 -28.46 -1.22
N GLU A 444 29.16 -28.98 -0.10
CA GLU A 444 29.26 -30.40 0.25
C GLU A 444 28.45 -31.27 -0.73
N CYS A 445 27.23 -30.88 -1.07
CA CYS A 445 26.41 -31.54 -2.09
C CYS A 445 27.11 -31.57 -3.45
N GLN A 446 27.72 -30.47 -3.88
CA GLN A 446 28.46 -30.44 -5.14
C GLN A 446 29.64 -31.42 -5.12
N ARG A 447 30.36 -31.53 -3.99
CA ARG A 447 31.47 -32.48 -3.83
C ARG A 447 31.00 -33.94 -3.81
N LYS A 448 29.91 -34.23 -3.09
CA LYS A 448 29.34 -35.59 -2.98
C LYS A 448 28.70 -36.06 -4.30
N ARG A 449 28.02 -35.17 -5.03
CA ARG A 449 27.51 -35.45 -6.38
C ARG A 449 28.62 -35.83 -7.36
N LYS A 450 29.78 -35.17 -7.30
CA LYS A 450 30.97 -35.54 -8.10
C LYS A 450 31.54 -36.93 -7.77
N LYS A 451 31.26 -37.46 -6.57
CA LYS A 451 31.69 -38.79 -6.11
C LYS A 451 30.60 -39.86 -6.20
N GLY A 452 29.40 -39.53 -6.67
CA GLY A 452 28.26 -40.44 -6.73
C GLY A 452 27.61 -40.75 -5.36
N GLU A 453 27.86 -39.92 -4.34
CA GLU A 453 27.30 -40.08 -2.99
C GLU A 453 26.01 -39.25 -2.81
N THR A 454 25.11 -39.71 -1.92
CA THR A 454 23.88 -39.01 -1.54
C THR A 454 24.17 -37.79 -0.67
N CYS A 455 23.47 -36.67 -0.95
CA CYS A 455 23.59 -35.46 -0.14
C CYS A 455 22.70 -35.51 1.11
N SER A 456 23.12 -34.82 2.18
CA SER A 456 22.33 -34.55 3.37
C SER A 456 21.14 -33.64 3.07
N GLU A 457 20.16 -33.59 4.00
CA GLU A 457 19.00 -32.72 3.88
C GLU A 457 19.38 -31.22 3.86
N GLU A 458 18.64 -30.44 3.07
CA GLU A 458 18.83 -28.99 2.95
C GLU A 458 18.52 -28.30 4.28
N PRO A 459 19.39 -27.40 4.77
CA PRO A 459 19.08 -26.58 5.93
C PRO A 459 17.77 -25.84 5.72
N GLN A 460 16.91 -25.79 6.74
CA GLN A 460 15.65 -25.03 6.65
C GLN A 460 15.88 -23.56 6.94
N ARG A 461 15.28 -22.69 6.12
CA ARG A 461 15.32 -21.25 6.32
C ARG A 461 14.57 -20.88 7.62
N PRO A 462 15.21 -20.18 8.57
CA PRO A 462 14.53 -19.75 9.80
C PRO A 462 13.52 -18.63 9.50
N PRO A 463 12.43 -18.53 10.28
CA PRO A 463 11.47 -17.44 10.16
C PRO A 463 12.14 -16.10 10.51
N PHE A 464 11.84 -15.05 9.75
CA PHE A 464 12.36 -13.71 10.02
C PHE A 464 11.34 -12.93 10.83
N LYS A 465 11.58 -12.77 12.13
CA LYS A 465 10.63 -12.15 13.05
C LYS A 465 10.82 -10.64 13.11
N MET A 466 9.72 -9.92 13.28
CA MET A 466 9.70 -8.47 13.40
C MET A 466 8.46 -8.04 14.17
N LEU A 467 8.61 -7.31 15.28
CA LEU A 467 7.46 -6.91 16.12
C LEU A 467 6.56 -5.92 15.39
N PHE A 468 7.14 -4.87 14.80
CA PHE A 468 6.40 -3.88 14.02
C PHE A 468 6.16 -4.35 12.59
N ILE A 469 4.90 -4.52 12.20
CA ILE A 469 4.52 -4.71 10.80
C ILE A 469 4.24 -3.33 10.19
N PRO A 470 5.00 -2.90 9.16
CA PRO A 470 4.72 -1.63 8.48
C PRO A 470 3.31 -1.60 7.90
N ALA A 471 2.60 -0.47 8.03
CA ALA A 471 1.26 -0.31 7.49
C ALA A 471 1.18 -0.38 5.95
N THR A 472 2.32 -0.24 5.26
CA THR A 472 2.47 -0.38 3.80
C THR A 472 2.63 -1.84 3.33
N THR A 473 2.72 -2.79 4.26
CA THR A 473 2.91 -4.22 3.94
C THR A 473 1.69 -4.75 3.20
N SER A 474 1.87 -5.52 2.12
CA SER A 474 0.75 -6.17 1.40
C SER A 474 0.09 -7.29 2.21
N TYR A 475 -1.16 -7.62 1.87
CA TYR A 475 -1.97 -8.63 2.55
C TYR A 475 -1.23 -9.97 2.74
N THR A 476 -0.68 -10.54 1.67
CA THR A 476 0.04 -11.83 1.71
C THR A 476 1.31 -11.75 2.57
N ARG A 477 2.06 -10.63 2.49
CA ARG A 477 3.27 -10.47 3.30
C ARG A 477 2.93 -10.31 4.77
N MET A 478 1.83 -9.65 5.10
CA MET A 478 1.36 -9.54 6.47
C MET A 478 0.98 -10.91 7.04
N GLN A 479 0.32 -11.78 6.26
CA GLN A 479 0.05 -13.16 6.66
C GLN A 479 1.35 -13.94 6.93
N ILE A 480 2.34 -13.86 6.03
CA ILE A 480 3.65 -14.49 6.22
C ILE A 480 4.33 -13.96 7.48
N GLN A 481 4.34 -12.64 7.68
CA GLN A 481 4.97 -12.02 8.86
C GLN A 481 4.30 -12.43 10.17
N MET A 482 2.96 -12.52 10.19
CA MET A 482 2.22 -13.03 11.34
C MET A 482 2.49 -14.52 11.60
N GLN A 483 2.69 -15.31 10.54
CA GLN A 483 3.09 -16.71 10.64
C GLN A 483 4.50 -16.85 11.23
N ASP A 484 5.46 -16.07 10.72
CA ASP A 484 6.86 -16.06 11.16
C ASP A 484 6.98 -15.64 12.64
N ASN A 485 6.22 -14.62 13.06
CA ASN A 485 6.18 -14.17 14.45
C ASN A 485 5.51 -15.20 15.37
N GLY A 486 4.50 -15.92 14.88
CA GLY A 486 3.82 -16.99 15.61
C GLY A 486 3.30 -16.56 16.98
N SER A 487 3.73 -17.23 18.06
CA SER A 487 3.27 -16.95 19.42
C SER A 487 3.75 -15.63 20.00
N GLN A 488 4.77 -15.00 19.41
CA GLN A 488 5.30 -13.70 19.81
C GLN A 488 4.25 -12.60 19.66
N GLY A 489 3.50 -12.62 18.56
CA GLY A 489 2.59 -11.55 18.18
C GLY A 489 3.26 -10.44 17.39
N SER A 490 2.45 -9.47 16.99
CA SER A 490 2.82 -8.35 16.12
C SER A 490 2.02 -7.10 16.48
N ILE A 491 2.53 -5.94 16.09
CA ILE A 491 1.78 -4.68 16.14
C ILE A 491 1.92 -3.92 14.81
N ILE A 492 0.80 -3.39 14.31
CA ILE A 492 0.82 -2.29 13.35
C ILE A 492 0.71 -1.01 14.16
N PHE A 493 1.69 -0.13 13.99
CA PHE A 493 1.73 1.15 14.68
C PHE A 493 2.03 2.22 13.64
N ASP A 494 1.07 3.10 13.39
CA ASP A 494 1.22 4.18 12.42
C ASP A 494 0.49 5.44 12.89
N THR A 495 1.18 6.57 12.92
CA THR A 495 0.57 7.86 13.28
C THR A 495 -0.22 8.50 12.13
N GLU A 496 -0.18 7.91 10.94
CA GLU A 496 -0.92 8.35 9.76
C GLU A 496 -1.75 7.17 9.20
N ALA A 497 -2.99 7.05 9.68
CA ALA A 497 -3.89 5.97 9.29
C ALA A 497 -4.17 5.89 7.78
N GLN A 498 -3.94 6.98 7.03
CA GLN A 498 -4.03 7.00 5.57
C GLN A 498 -3.09 5.98 4.91
N THR A 499 -1.94 5.69 5.52
CA THR A 499 -0.97 4.69 5.04
C THR A 499 -1.61 3.31 4.95
N LEU A 500 -2.21 2.83 6.05
CA LEU A 500 -2.90 1.54 6.08
C LEU A 500 -4.14 1.54 5.19
N SER A 501 -4.88 2.66 5.16
CA SER A 501 -6.06 2.76 4.28
C SER A 501 -5.69 2.63 2.80
N THR A 502 -4.58 3.23 2.38
CA THR A 502 -4.10 3.16 1.00
C THR A 502 -3.66 1.73 0.67
N ALA A 503 -2.92 1.07 1.57
CA ALA A 503 -2.55 -0.33 1.41
C ALA A 503 -3.78 -1.24 1.31
N ASN A 504 -4.80 -1.02 2.14
CA ASN A 504 -6.05 -1.78 2.11
C ASN A 504 -6.82 -1.58 0.79
N HIS A 505 -6.83 -0.36 0.24
CA HIS A 505 -7.43 -0.12 -1.08
C HIS A 505 -6.70 -0.87 -2.20
N LEU A 506 -5.37 -0.91 -2.18
CA LEU A 506 -4.57 -1.65 -3.16
C LEU A 506 -4.84 -3.16 -3.09
N ASP A 507 -5.05 -3.70 -1.89
CA ASP A 507 -5.40 -5.12 -1.68
C ASP A 507 -6.92 -5.39 -1.70
N CYS A 508 -7.72 -4.49 -2.29
CA CYS A 508 -9.17 -4.64 -2.49
C CYS A 508 -9.98 -4.91 -1.19
N GLY A 509 -9.59 -4.35 -0.05
CA GLY A 509 -10.32 -4.48 1.21
C GLY A 509 -10.03 -5.77 1.99
N ASN A 510 -9.04 -6.57 1.56
CA ASN A 510 -8.72 -7.85 2.21
C ASN A 510 -8.16 -7.69 3.63
N PHE A 511 -7.62 -6.53 4.02
CA PHE A 511 -7.15 -6.33 5.40
C PHE A 511 -8.28 -6.38 6.41
N ASP A 512 -9.47 -5.91 6.05
CA ASP A 512 -10.58 -5.87 6.99
C ASP A 512 -10.91 -7.28 7.52
N ASP A 513 -10.81 -8.31 6.67
CA ASP A 513 -11.03 -9.70 7.07
C ASP A 513 -9.94 -10.22 8.01
N MET A 514 -8.68 -9.98 7.66
CA MET A 514 -7.55 -10.37 8.47
C MET A 514 -7.56 -9.67 9.84
N LEU A 515 -7.87 -8.37 9.90
CA LEU A 515 -7.97 -7.63 11.15
C LEU A 515 -9.08 -8.19 12.04
N ARG A 516 -10.26 -8.52 11.49
CA ARG A 516 -11.34 -9.15 12.25
C ARG A 516 -10.94 -10.51 12.81
N LYS A 517 -10.33 -11.36 11.97
CA LYS A 517 -9.84 -12.68 12.39
C LYS A 517 -8.76 -12.57 13.45
N ALA A 518 -7.83 -11.62 13.30
CA ALA A 518 -6.79 -11.35 14.28
C ALA A 518 -7.37 -10.87 15.61
N PHE A 519 -8.36 -9.98 15.59
CA PHE A 519 -9.03 -9.52 16.80
C PHE A 519 -9.74 -10.65 17.53
N GLU A 520 -10.43 -11.55 16.82
CA GLU A 520 -11.16 -12.66 17.44
C GLU A 520 -10.28 -13.87 17.74
N HIS A 521 -9.00 -13.87 17.34
CA HIS A 521 -8.12 -15.04 17.32
C HIS A 521 -8.72 -16.21 16.52
N GLU A 522 -9.30 -15.93 15.36
CA GLU A 522 -9.80 -16.92 14.40
C GLU A 522 -8.72 -17.35 13.42
N ASN A 523 -8.79 -18.57 12.89
CA ASN A 523 -7.79 -19.06 11.95
C ASN A 523 -7.74 -18.18 10.68
N ILE A 524 -6.52 -17.90 10.22
CA ILE A 524 -6.27 -17.30 8.91
C ILE A 524 -5.66 -18.38 8.03
N ASP A 525 -6.46 -18.85 7.09
CA ASP A 525 -6.10 -19.89 6.14
C ASP A 525 -6.00 -19.27 4.74
N SER A 526 -4.91 -19.53 4.04
CA SER A 526 -4.68 -19.02 2.71
C SER A 526 -4.01 -20.09 1.86
N SER A 527 -4.65 -20.42 0.74
CA SER A 527 -4.08 -21.33 -0.26
C SER A 527 -2.90 -20.71 -1.03
N TYR A 528 -2.57 -19.44 -0.76
CA TYR A 528 -1.48 -18.74 -1.40
C TYR A 528 -0.12 -19.20 -0.88
N LYS A 529 0.80 -19.24 -1.82
CA LYS A 529 2.05 -19.99 -1.82
C LYS A 529 3.14 -19.21 -1.08
N ALA A 530 3.52 -19.60 0.14
CA ALA A 530 4.64 -18.99 0.84
C ALA A 530 5.97 -19.11 0.08
N ASN A 531 6.11 -20.12 -0.79
CA ASN A 531 7.24 -20.39 -1.72
C ASN A 531 6.86 -21.38 -2.86
N GLY A 532 5.62 -21.34 -3.34
CA GLY A 532 5.14 -22.25 -4.40
C GLY A 532 4.44 -23.55 -3.95
N ILE A 533 4.67 -24.02 -2.71
CA ILE A 533 4.29 -25.39 -2.27
C ILE A 533 3.55 -25.43 -0.91
N ILE A 534 3.81 -24.48 0.00
CA ILE A 534 3.28 -24.52 1.38
C ILE A 534 2.16 -23.48 1.54
N PRO A 535 0.94 -23.89 1.94
CA PRO A 535 -0.15 -22.97 2.25
C PRO A 535 0.15 -22.18 3.53
N ILE A 536 -0.29 -20.93 3.58
CA ILE A 536 -0.19 -20.13 4.80
C ILE A 536 -1.34 -20.52 5.73
N TYR A 537 -0.98 -20.88 6.95
CA TYR A 537 -1.92 -21.36 7.95
C TYR A 537 -1.55 -20.80 9.33
N ILE A 538 -2.39 -19.91 9.84
CA ILE A 538 -2.19 -19.21 11.11
C ILE A 538 -3.35 -19.57 12.04
N ARG A 539 -3.11 -20.51 12.96
CA ARG A 539 -4.15 -20.98 13.92
C ARG A 539 -4.59 -19.92 14.91
N TYR A 540 -3.68 -19.02 15.29
CA TYR A 540 -3.91 -18.11 16.38
C TYR A 540 -3.25 -16.78 16.07
N PRO A 541 -3.83 -15.98 15.17
CA PRO A 541 -3.27 -14.68 14.80
C PRO A 541 -3.24 -13.77 16.02
N LYS A 542 -2.09 -13.13 16.25
CA LYS A 542 -1.84 -12.22 17.36
C LYS A 542 -1.37 -10.90 16.80
N LEU A 543 -2.29 -9.93 16.74
CA LEU A 543 -2.02 -8.61 16.20
C LEU A 543 -2.60 -7.54 17.12
N ALA A 544 -1.79 -6.53 17.42
CA ALA A 544 -2.24 -5.25 17.96
C ALA A 544 -2.24 -4.20 16.84
N LEU A 545 -3.03 -3.15 17.01
CA LEU A 545 -3.18 -2.07 16.03
C LEU A 545 -3.31 -0.75 16.76
N LEU A 546 -2.39 0.18 16.50
CA LEU A 546 -2.55 1.59 16.85
C LEU A 546 -2.50 2.42 15.58
N LEU A 547 -3.54 3.20 15.34
CA LEU A 547 -3.56 4.20 14.27
C LEU A 547 -3.94 5.57 14.82
N THR A 548 -3.28 6.61 14.34
CA THR A 548 -3.76 7.99 14.53
C THR A 548 -4.06 8.65 13.20
N GLY A 549 -4.99 9.59 13.17
CA GLY A 549 -5.31 10.29 11.93
C GLY A 549 -6.38 11.35 12.11
N THR A 550 -6.60 12.11 11.04
CA THR A 550 -7.74 13.02 10.95
C THR A 550 -9.01 12.26 10.58
N PRO A 551 -10.21 12.77 10.94
CA PRO A 551 -11.47 12.11 10.58
C PRO A 551 -11.56 11.69 9.11
N GLY A 552 -11.20 12.58 8.18
CA GLY A 552 -11.27 12.28 6.74
C GLY A 552 -10.26 11.24 6.22
N GLN A 553 -9.15 11.00 6.93
CA GLN A 553 -8.17 9.98 6.55
C GLN A 553 -8.61 8.55 6.94
N ILE A 554 -9.40 8.43 8.01
CA ILE A 554 -9.80 7.14 8.57
C ILE A 554 -11.20 6.71 8.10
N ASP A 555 -11.96 7.65 7.52
CA ASP A 555 -13.23 7.37 6.84
C ASP A 555 -13.10 6.14 5.92
N CYS A 556 -12.07 6.04 5.09
CA CYS A 556 -11.88 4.87 4.21
C CYS A 556 -11.68 3.52 4.93
N LEU A 557 -11.10 3.50 6.14
CA LEU A 557 -10.88 2.27 6.93
C LEU A 557 -12.14 1.86 7.71
N LEU A 558 -13.01 2.81 8.05
CA LEU A 558 -14.24 2.58 8.81
C LEU A 558 -15.52 2.59 7.96
N ASN A 559 -15.44 3.05 6.70
CA ASN A 559 -16.58 3.19 5.79
C ASN A 559 -17.04 1.87 5.12
N SER A 560 -16.38 0.74 5.37
CA SER A 560 -16.85 -0.60 4.96
C SER A 560 -18.01 -1.06 5.86
N TYR A 561 -19.09 -0.27 5.85
CA TYR A 561 -20.32 -0.47 6.62
C TYR A 561 -20.99 -1.78 6.19
N GLY A 562 -20.86 -2.80 7.03
CA GLY A 562 -21.31 -4.17 6.77
C GLY A 562 -20.27 -5.24 7.13
N ASN A 563 -19.01 -4.86 7.31
CA ASN A 563 -17.92 -5.80 7.58
C ASN A 563 -17.71 -6.08 9.09
N GLY A 564 -18.18 -5.20 9.98
CA GLY A 564 -18.08 -5.33 11.43
C GLY A 564 -16.70 -5.08 12.03
N LEU A 565 -15.76 -4.42 11.34
CA LEU A 565 -14.47 -4.01 11.92
C LEU A 565 -14.58 -2.84 12.94
N PRO A 566 -15.36 -1.77 12.70
CA PRO A 566 -15.39 -0.60 13.60
C PRO A 566 -15.71 -0.93 15.06
N SER A 567 -16.62 -1.87 15.30
CA SER A 567 -16.99 -2.27 16.67
C SER A 567 -15.94 -3.11 17.41
N ARG A 568 -14.80 -3.40 16.79
CA ARG A 568 -13.63 -4.06 17.43
C ARG A 568 -12.54 -3.06 17.82
N ILE A 569 -12.69 -1.79 17.45
CA ILE A 569 -11.68 -0.76 17.64
C ILE A 569 -12.06 0.09 18.85
N LEU A 570 -11.12 0.29 19.78
CA LEU A 570 -11.20 1.35 20.79
C LEU A 570 -11.00 2.69 20.10
N ALA A 571 -12.09 3.39 19.82
CA ALA A 571 -12.04 4.70 19.20
C ALA A 571 -11.93 5.82 20.24
N TYR A 572 -11.08 6.81 19.97
CA TYR A 572 -10.97 8.02 20.76
C TYR A 572 -10.94 9.24 19.84
N THR A 573 -12.03 10.01 19.79
CA THR A 573 -12.15 11.21 18.93
C THR A 573 -12.31 12.47 19.74
N PHE A 574 -11.60 13.54 19.39
CA PHE A 574 -11.71 14.81 20.09
C PHE A 574 -11.38 16.00 19.19
N ARG A 575 -11.71 17.18 19.67
CA ARG A 575 -11.24 18.45 19.13
C ARG A 575 -10.93 19.40 20.27
N GLU A 576 -9.71 19.92 20.30
CA GLU A 576 -9.32 20.98 21.23
C GLU A 576 -9.36 22.35 20.56
N ALA A 577 -9.48 23.40 21.38
CA ALA A 577 -9.24 24.75 20.92
C ALA A 577 -7.75 24.91 20.55
N PRO A 578 -7.43 25.58 19.44
CA PRO A 578 -6.05 25.82 19.07
C PRO A 578 -5.39 26.67 20.16
N HIS A 579 -4.35 26.15 20.79
CA HIS A 579 -3.50 26.88 21.70
C HIS A 579 -2.06 26.79 21.20
N TRP A 580 -1.32 27.88 21.36
CA TRP A 580 0.10 27.90 21.01
C TRP A 580 0.89 27.25 22.15
N LYS A 581 1.61 26.16 21.84
CA LYS A 581 2.62 25.62 22.74
C LYS A 581 3.93 26.35 22.44
N GLU A 582 4.59 26.84 23.48
CA GLU A 582 5.86 27.55 23.31
C GLU A 582 6.89 26.62 22.66
N MET A 583 7.60 27.14 21.65
CA MET A 583 8.65 26.40 20.95
C MET A 583 9.98 26.69 21.66
N GLY A 584 10.68 25.64 22.09
CA GLY A 584 11.99 25.73 22.75
C GLY A 584 12.75 24.41 22.66
N ASP A 585 14.05 24.44 22.95
CA ASP A 585 14.97 23.30 23.00
C ASP A 585 15.42 22.93 24.43
N ASP A 586 14.82 23.58 25.44
CA ASP A 586 15.13 23.36 26.86
C ASP A 586 14.60 22.02 27.42
N CYS A 587 13.82 21.26 26.63
CA CYS A 587 13.24 19.99 27.03
C CYS A 587 14.07 18.79 26.57
N ILE A 588 14.12 17.74 27.40
CA ILE A 588 14.72 16.45 27.02
C ILE A 588 13.84 15.80 25.95
N SER A 589 14.47 15.13 24.97
CA SER A 589 13.74 14.34 23.97
C SER A 589 12.85 13.31 24.65
N LEU A 590 11.59 13.24 24.24
CA LEU A 590 10.64 12.25 24.75
C LEU A 590 11.09 10.82 24.44
N GLU A 591 11.80 10.62 23.32
CA GLU A 591 12.42 9.34 22.99
C GLU A 591 13.49 8.97 24.03
N ASP A 592 14.34 9.94 24.41
CA ASP A 592 15.40 9.70 25.40
C ASP A 592 14.84 9.46 26.80
N SER A 593 13.78 10.17 27.19
CA SER A 593 13.15 9.96 28.51
C SER A 593 12.44 8.62 28.61
N PHE A 594 11.97 8.04 27.49
CA PHE A 594 11.34 6.73 27.45
C PHE A 594 12.32 5.55 27.41
N LYS A 595 13.61 5.77 27.10
CA LYS A 595 14.62 4.68 27.03
C LYS A 595 14.70 3.82 28.31
N PRO A 596 14.76 4.38 29.54
CA PRO A 596 14.76 3.56 30.75
C PRO A 596 13.47 2.75 30.93
N ILE A 597 12.33 3.30 30.50
CA ILE A 597 11.03 2.64 30.57
C ILE A 597 10.97 1.50 29.54
N ALA A 598 11.45 1.73 28.32
CA ALA A 598 11.56 0.72 27.27
C ALA A 598 12.40 -0.49 27.73
N HIS A 599 13.47 -0.25 28.50
CA HIS A 599 14.25 -1.32 29.12
C HIS A 599 13.44 -2.14 30.13
N ARG A 600 12.65 -1.48 31.01
CA ARG A 600 11.73 -2.20 31.92
C ARG A 600 10.67 -3.00 31.15
N VAL A 601 10.19 -2.49 30.02
CA VAL A 601 9.24 -3.21 29.15
C VAL A 601 9.91 -4.42 28.49
N TYR A 602 11.18 -4.32 28.11
CA TYR A 602 11.98 -5.44 27.64
C TYR A 602 12.17 -6.53 28.71
N GLU A 603 12.46 -6.14 29.95
CA GLU A 603 12.51 -7.07 31.09
C GLU A 603 11.16 -7.76 31.32
N LEU A 604 10.07 -7.00 31.29
CA LEU A 604 8.70 -7.54 31.36
C LEU A 604 8.41 -8.53 30.23
N TYR A 605 8.83 -8.22 29.00
CA TYR A 605 8.66 -9.10 27.85
C TYR A 605 9.40 -10.43 28.04
N ASN A 606 10.65 -10.40 28.51
CA ASN A 606 11.44 -11.59 28.81
C ASN A 606 10.86 -12.39 29.98
N PHE A 607 10.42 -11.70 31.04
CA PHE A 607 9.68 -12.30 32.13
C PHE A 607 8.44 -13.04 31.60
N CYS A 608 7.73 -12.44 30.64
CA CYS A 608 6.55 -13.03 30.05
C CYS A 608 6.84 -14.28 29.21
N LEU A 609 7.97 -14.29 28.48
CA LEU A 609 8.42 -15.46 27.73
C LEU A 609 8.78 -16.64 28.64
N ALA A 610 9.33 -16.37 29.82
CA ALA A 610 9.73 -17.41 30.77
C ALA A 610 8.56 -17.97 31.59
N HIS A 611 7.51 -17.18 31.83
CA HIS A 611 6.46 -17.52 32.80
C HIS A 611 5.04 -17.44 32.20
N PRO A 612 4.63 -18.38 31.32
CA PRO A 612 3.27 -18.41 30.78
C PRO A 612 2.19 -18.36 31.87
N VAL A 613 1.12 -17.58 31.64
CA VAL A 613 0.10 -17.33 32.67
C VAL A 613 -1.32 -17.38 32.12
N LEU A 614 -2.24 -17.82 32.97
CA LEU A 614 -3.68 -17.72 32.78
C LEU A 614 -4.28 -16.62 33.68
N PHE A 615 -4.94 -15.67 33.06
CA PHE A 615 -5.60 -14.55 33.69
C PHE A 615 -7.06 -14.87 34.01
N HIS A 616 -7.51 -14.39 35.17
CA HIS A 616 -8.87 -14.56 35.67
C HIS A 616 -9.47 -13.27 36.20
N PHE A 617 -10.75 -13.06 35.89
CA PHE A 617 -11.61 -12.20 36.70
C PHE A 617 -12.24 -12.99 37.84
N THR A 618 -12.47 -12.31 38.96
CA THR A 618 -13.24 -12.85 40.07
C THR A 618 -14.72 -12.93 39.71
N ARG A 619 -15.50 -13.74 40.45
CA ARG A 619 -16.95 -13.85 40.21
C ARG A 619 -17.69 -12.51 40.40
N PRO A 620 -17.38 -11.69 41.43
CA PRO A 620 -17.94 -10.34 41.55
C PRO A 620 -17.64 -9.43 40.35
N GLN A 621 -16.41 -9.44 39.84
CA GLN A 621 -16.02 -8.66 38.65
C GLN A 621 -16.81 -9.08 37.41
N TRP A 622 -16.98 -10.39 37.17
CA TRP A 622 -17.84 -10.89 36.10
C TRP A 622 -19.29 -10.44 36.24
N ASN A 623 -19.85 -10.50 37.46
CA ASN A 623 -21.22 -10.06 37.71
C ASN A 623 -21.38 -8.56 37.42
N ARG A 624 -20.44 -7.73 37.89
CA ARG A 624 -20.44 -6.27 37.66
C ARG A 624 -20.32 -5.93 36.17
N LEU A 625 -19.42 -6.60 35.45
CA LEU A 625 -19.28 -6.44 33.99
C LEU A 625 -20.60 -6.78 33.28
N ASN A 626 -21.20 -7.93 33.59
CA ASN A 626 -22.45 -8.38 32.97
C ASN A 626 -23.62 -7.43 33.27
N GLU A 627 -23.74 -6.93 34.50
CA GLU A 627 -24.78 -5.97 34.88
C GLU A 627 -24.70 -4.70 34.03
N ILE A 628 -23.50 -4.11 33.91
CA ILE A 628 -23.29 -2.86 33.17
C ILE A 628 -23.55 -3.05 31.68
N PHE A 629 -22.91 -4.04 31.06
CA PHE A 629 -22.99 -4.24 29.61
C PHE A 629 -24.35 -4.79 29.16
N SER A 630 -25.06 -5.55 29.99
CA SER A 630 -26.44 -5.99 29.69
C SER A 630 -27.44 -4.82 29.71
N ARG A 631 -27.27 -3.89 30.64
CA ARG A 631 -28.05 -2.65 30.68
C ARG A 631 -27.77 -1.78 29.46
N MET A 632 -26.49 -1.53 29.14
CA MET A 632 -26.10 -0.76 27.95
C MET A 632 -26.64 -1.38 26.66
N LEU A 633 -26.54 -2.70 26.51
CA LEU A 633 -27.04 -3.41 25.33
C LEU A 633 -28.56 -3.23 25.19
N SER A 634 -29.28 -3.29 26.31
CA SER A 634 -30.73 -3.07 26.35
C SER A 634 -31.09 -1.64 25.95
N GLU A 635 -30.36 -0.63 26.43
CA GLU A 635 -30.57 0.77 26.05
C GLU A 635 -30.35 1.01 24.55
N VAL A 636 -29.26 0.50 24.00
CA VAL A 636 -28.94 0.67 22.57
C VAL A 636 -29.92 -0.10 21.67
N ALA A 637 -30.34 -1.30 22.08
CA ALA A 637 -31.35 -2.06 21.33
C ALA A 637 -32.68 -1.29 21.21
N MET A 638 -33.02 -0.50 22.23
CA MET A 638 -34.23 0.33 22.27
C MET A 638 -34.17 1.54 21.34
N GLU A 639 -32.97 2.07 21.14
CA GLU A 639 -32.69 3.13 20.18
C GLU A 639 -32.76 2.63 18.72
N GLY A 640 -32.70 1.31 18.52
CA GLY A 640 -32.74 0.66 17.21
C GLY A 640 -31.43 0.84 16.42
N ASN A 641 -30.30 0.95 17.13
CA ASN A 641 -28.98 1.09 16.53
C ASN A 641 -28.22 -0.25 16.64
N ASP A 642 -28.31 -1.08 15.60
CA ASP A 642 -27.69 -2.40 15.58
C ASP A 642 -26.15 -2.36 15.59
N ASP A 643 -25.56 -1.30 15.02
CA ASP A 643 -24.10 -1.13 14.99
C ASP A 643 -23.54 -0.90 16.40
N LEU A 644 -24.18 -0.03 17.19
CA LEU A 644 -23.79 0.19 18.58
C LEU A 644 -24.02 -1.06 19.46
N GLN A 645 -25.00 -1.92 19.14
CA GLN A 645 -25.16 -3.18 19.88
C GLN A 645 -23.92 -4.08 19.70
N ALA A 646 -23.33 -4.10 18.49
CA ALA A 646 -22.09 -4.83 18.24
C ALA A 646 -20.90 -4.22 18.99
N VAL A 647 -20.82 -2.88 19.09
CA VAL A 647 -19.82 -2.17 19.90
C VAL A 647 -19.91 -2.61 21.35
N VAL A 648 -21.10 -2.51 21.98
CA VAL A 648 -21.30 -2.86 23.40
C VAL A 648 -20.82 -4.28 23.71
N LYS A 649 -21.19 -5.26 22.86
CA LYS A 649 -20.80 -6.67 23.06
C LYS A 649 -19.28 -6.89 23.04
N ARG A 650 -18.57 -6.16 22.18
CA ARG A 650 -17.11 -6.31 22.01
C ARG A 650 -16.32 -5.48 23.00
N TYR A 651 -16.86 -4.34 23.43
CA TYR A 651 -16.27 -3.50 24.46
C TYR A 651 -16.24 -4.20 25.82
N ALA A 652 -17.26 -4.99 26.16
CA ALA A 652 -17.23 -5.83 27.36
C ALA A 652 -15.97 -6.72 27.42
N PHE A 653 -15.54 -7.23 26.27
CA PHE A 653 -14.35 -8.06 26.15
C PHE A 653 -13.04 -7.23 26.14
N LEU A 654 -13.06 -5.99 25.66
CA LEU A 654 -11.90 -5.10 25.75
C LEU A 654 -11.53 -4.75 27.20
N VAL A 655 -12.50 -4.69 28.12
CA VAL A 655 -12.23 -4.53 29.57
C VAL A 655 -11.30 -5.65 30.06
N MET A 656 -11.56 -6.89 29.63
CA MET A 656 -10.74 -8.04 29.99
C MET A 656 -9.31 -7.89 29.46
N ARG A 657 -9.12 -7.48 28.20
CA ARG A 657 -7.79 -7.31 27.61
C ARG A 657 -6.97 -6.22 28.30
N ILE A 658 -7.58 -5.09 28.63
CA ILE A 658 -6.90 -4.00 29.36
C ILE A 658 -6.57 -4.43 30.78
N SER A 659 -7.44 -5.20 31.44
CA SER A 659 -7.16 -5.76 32.77
C SER A 659 -6.03 -6.79 32.75
N MET A 660 -5.92 -7.60 31.69
CA MET A 660 -4.81 -8.54 31.51
C MET A 660 -3.47 -7.80 31.47
N ILE A 661 -3.40 -6.67 30.78
CA ILE A 661 -2.17 -5.86 30.65
C ILE A 661 -1.71 -5.39 32.03
N GLN A 662 -2.58 -4.71 32.77
CA GLN A 662 -2.26 -4.16 34.09
C GLN A 662 -1.91 -5.25 35.11
N THR A 663 -2.69 -6.32 35.15
CA THR A 663 -2.46 -7.43 36.08
C THR A 663 -1.12 -8.11 35.80
N ARG A 664 -0.75 -8.23 34.52
CA ARG A 664 0.51 -8.84 34.12
C ARG A 664 1.72 -7.96 34.46
N ILE A 665 1.58 -6.64 34.33
CA ILE A 665 2.61 -5.69 34.78
C ILE A 665 2.81 -5.81 36.29
N ARG A 666 1.73 -5.83 37.08
CA ARG A 666 1.84 -5.99 38.54
C ARG A 666 2.46 -7.32 38.95
N GLN A 667 2.16 -8.40 38.23
CA GLN A 667 2.79 -9.68 38.48
C GLN A 667 4.32 -9.60 38.31
N PHE A 668 4.79 -8.91 37.26
CA PHE A 668 6.21 -8.66 37.04
C PHE A 668 6.81 -7.79 38.15
N GLU A 669 6.16 -6.69 38.52
CA GLU A 669 6.61 -5.78 39.59
C GLU A 669 6.69 -6.47 40.95
N ALA A 670 5.71 -7.34 41.25
CA ALA A 670 5.71 -8.15 42.47
C ALA A 670 6.64 -9.36 42.41
N THR A 671 7.29 -9.60 41.26
CA THR A 671 8.11 -10.79 40.99
C THR A 671 7.36 -12.12 41.25
N ASP A 672 6.05 -12.12 41.03
CA ASP A 672 5.16 -13.26 41.29
C ASP A 672 5.22 -14.27 40.13
N LEU A 673 5.63 -15.51 40.43
CA LEU A 673 5.81 -16.57 39.45
C LEU A 673 4.58 -17.47 39.26
N SER A 674 3.43 -17.07 39.81
CA SER A 674 2.19 -17.83 39.71
C SER A 674 1.74 -18.03 38.25
N SER A 675 1.34 -19.26 37.91
CA SER A 675 0.82 -19.61 36.58
C SER A 675 -0.63 -19.17 36.37
N GLU A 676 -1.31 -18.75 37.44
CA GLU A 676 -2.65 -18.18 37.42
C GLU A 676 -2.65 -16.84 38.16
N ILE A 677 -3.24 -15.81 37.57
CA ILE A 677 -3.34 -14.47 38.16
C ILE A 677 -4.78 -13.96 38.15
N TYR A 678 -5.12 -13.20 39.19
CA TYR A 678 -6.44 -12.59 39.34
C TYR A 678 -6.34 -11.07 39.26
N CYS A 679 -7.23 -10.46 38.48
CA CYS A 679 -7.35 -9.01 38.42
C CYS A 679 -7.74 -8.46 39.79
N ILE A 680 -7.05 -7.42 40.24
CA ILE A 680 -7.49 -6.65 41.41
C ILE A 680 -8.64 -5.72 41.03
N ASP A 681 -9.45 -5.33 42.01
CA ASP A 681 -10.64 -4.50 41.77
C ASP A 681 -10.31 -3.11 41.24
N ALA A 682 -9.18 -2.52 41.66
CA ALA A 682 -8.72 -1.22 41.17
C ALA A 682 -8.43 -1.25 39.66
N ASP A 683 -7.69 -2.24 39.17
CA ASP A 683 -7.36 -2.37 37.76
C ASP A 683 -8.58 -2.78 36.93
N PHE A 684 -9.51 -3.55 37.50
CA PHE A 684 -10.79 -3.87 36.87
C PHE A 684 -11.62 -2.59 36.62
N GLU A 685 -11.80 -1.77 37.67
CA GLU A 685 -12.59 -0.54 37.56
C GLU A 685 -11.91 0.46 36.63
N ARG A 686 -10.57 0.53 36.65
CA ARG A 686 -9.79 1.33 35.69
C ARG A 686 -10.05 0.92 34.25
N SER A 687 -9.90 -0.37 33.93
CA SER A 687 -10.18 -0.90 32.59
C SER A 687 -11.61 -0.60 32.16
N LEU A 688 -12.56 -0.74 33.07
CA LEU A 688 -13.96 -0.44 32.81
C LEU A 688 -14.17 1.04 32.47
N GLN A 689 -13.56 1.96 33.23
CA GLN A 689 -13.65 3.40 32.96
C GLN A 689 -13.04 3.80 31.61
N ILE A 690 -11.86 3.25 31.26
CA ILE A 690 -11.23 3.49 29.94
C ILE A 690 -12.20 3.08 28.82
N VAL A 691 -12.73 1.86 28.89
CA VAL A 691 -13.62 1.32 27.85
C VAL A 691 -14.94 2.08 27.77
N LEU A 692 -15.53 2.46 28.90
CA LEU A 692 -16.77 3.24 28.94
C LEU A 692 -16.56 4.67 28.39
N CYS A 693 -15.41 5.29 28.65
CA CYS A 693 -15.06 6.56 28.04
C CYS A 693 -14.94 6.41 26.51
N CYS A 694 -14.11 5.48 26.03
CA CYS A 694 -13.99 5.16 24.59
C CYS A 694 -15.33 4.78 23.95
N TYR A 695 -16.27 4.22 24.71
CA TYR A 695 -17.60 3.89 24.20
C TYR A 695 -18.38 5.16 23.85
N GLU A 696 -18.30 6.22 24.66
CA GLU A 696 -18.93 7.51 24.36
C GLU A 696 -18.33 8.18 23.11
N HIS A 697 -17.01 8.05 22.91
CA HIS A 697 -16.37 8.47 21.65
C HIS A 697 -16.91 7.67 20.45
N SER A 698 -17.05 6.35 20.58
CA SER A 698 -17.65 5.50 19.55
C SER A 698 -19.11 5.86 19.29
N ARG A 699 -19.91 6.16 20.32
CA ARG A 699 -21.31 6.62 20.13
C ARG A 699 -21.38 7.86 19.24
N LEU A 700 -20.49 8.81 19.46
CA LEU A 700 -20.39 9.99 18.60
C LEU A 700 -20.02 9.60 17.16
N LEU A 701 -18.97 8.82 16.96
CA LEU A 701 -18.53 8.41 15.61
C LEU A 701 -19.60 7.60 14.86
N HIS A 702 -20.36 6.77 15.57
CA HIS A 702 -21.44 5.97 15.00
C HIS A 702 -22.73 6.77 14.75
N SER A 703 -22.85 8.01 15.26
CA SER A 703 -24.04 8.87 15.05
C SER A 703 -24.25 9.30 13.58
N SER A 704 -23.19 9.25 12.77
CA SER A 704 -23.20 9.59 11.34
C SER A 704 -23.41 8.37 10.43
N MET A 705 -23.45 7.14 10.97
CA MET A 705 -23.62 5.88 10.24
C MET A 705 -25.13 5.50 10.25
N PRO A 706 -25.87 5.30 9.11
CA PRO A 706 -25.56 4.35 8.02
C PRO A 706 -26.06 4.84 6.61
N ALA A 707 -25.30 5.70 5.92
CA ALA A 707 -25.67 6.12 4.56
C ALA A 707 -24.42 6.33 3.67
N PRO A 708 -24.51 6.07 2.35
CA PRO A 708 -23.37 6.10 1.41
C PRO A 708 -22.84 7.52 1.10
N ALA A 709 -23.15 8.52 1.92
CA ALA A 709 -22.63 9.87 1.82
C ALA A 709 -22.32 10.37 3.23
N VAL A 710 -21.14 10.98 3.36
CA VAL A 710 -20.62 11.64 4.58
C VAL A 710 -21.72 12.52 5.16
N ARG A 711 -22.40 12.01 6.19
CA ARG A 711 -23.22 12.86 7.05
C ARG A 711 -22.32 13.37 8.16
N PRO A 712 -22.48 14.64 8.54
CA PRO A 712 -21.80 15.17 9.70
C PRO A 712 -22.22 14.42 10.96
N LEU A 713 -21.33 14.41 11.95
CA LEU A 713 -21.63 13.83 13.26
C LEU A 713 -22.88 14.48 13.83
N LYS A 714 -23.72 13.66 14.46
CA LYS A 714 -24.95 14.10 15.11
C LYS A 714 -24.80 13.91 16.60
N ASN A 715 -25.64 14.61 17.35
CA ASN A 715 -25.72 14.36 18.78
C ASN A 715 -26.13 12.89 19.02
N PRO A 716 -25.29 12.05 19.67
CA PRO A 716 -25.62 10.65 19.92
C PRO A 716 -26.69 10.47 21.01
N ASP A 717 -26.96 11.50 21.80
CA ASP A 717 -27.89 11.50 22.93
C ASP A 717 -29.28 12.01 22.58
N ILE A 718 -29.61 12.25 21.31
CA ILE A 718 -30.92 12.82 20.92
C ILE A 718 -32.10 12.01 21.48
N ILE A 719 -32.03 10.68 21.46
CA ILE A 719 -33.09 9.83 22.03
C ILE A 719 -33.09 9.89 23.56
N ARG A 720 -31.91 9.90 24.20
CA ARG A 720 -31.79 10.02 25.67
C ARG A 720 -32.32 11.36 26.17
N ASN A 721 -31.97 12.45 25.50
CA ASN A 721 -32.42 13.81 25.79
C ASN A 721 -33.94 13.93 25.62
N PHE A 722 -34.49 13.39 24.53
CA PHE A 722 -35.92 13.28 24.34
C PHE A 722 -36.61 12.57 25.52
N VAL A 723 -36.11 11.39 25.92
CA VAL A 723 -36.69 10.63 27.04
C VAL A 723 -36.55 11.39 28.35
N ASN A 724 -35.42 12.05 28.60
CA ASN A 724 -35.19 12.83 29.81
C ASN A 724 -36.10 14.07 29.90
N GLU A 725 -36.42 14.71 28.77
CA GLU A 725 -37.30 15.89 28.73
C GLU A 725 -38.79 15.55 28.86
N LEU A 726 -39.20 14.29 28.60
CA LEU A 726 -40.60 13.88 28.85
C LEU A 726 -40.99 14.14 30.32
N PRO A 727 -42.19 14.66 30.62
CA PRO A 727 -42.66 14.77 32.00
C PRO A 727 -42.79 13.40 32.68
N ASP A 728 -42.89 13.37 34.01
CA ASP A 728 -43.13 12.12 34.76
C ASP A 728 -44.46 11.44 34.38
N SER A 729 -45.44 12.23 33.95
CA SER A 729 -46.71 11.77 33.38
C SER A 729 -47.01 12.60 32.14
N PHE A 730 -47.24 11.96 31.00
CA PHE A 730 -47.38 12.66 29.72
C PHE A 730 -48.31 11.94 28.74
N THR A 731 -48.78 12.67 27.74
CA THR A 731 -49.65 12.19 26.65
C THR A 731 -48.86 11.95 25.36
N THR A 732 -49.46 11.20 24.42
CA THR A 732 -48.87 11.03 23.08
C THR A 732 -48.63 12.39 22.41
N ASP A 733 -49.53 13.36 22.55
CA ASP A 733 -49.41 14.67 21.91
C ASP A 733 -48.26 15.49 22.51
N GLU A 734 -48.09 15.47 23.83
CA GLU A 734 -46.94 16.09 24.49
C GLU A 734 -45.62 15.45 24.05
N ALA A 735 -45.58 14.11 23.94
CA ALA A 735 -44.42 13.42 23.40
C ALA A 735 -44.13 13.78 21.94
N ILE A 736 -45.16 14.04 21.12
CA ILE A 736 -44.99 14.49 19.72
C ILE A 736 -44.44 15.92 19.69
N GLN A 737 -44.94 16.81 20.54
CA GLN A 737 -44.46 18.19 20.65
C GLN A 737 -43.01 18.26 21.11
N ILE A 738 -42.63 17.47 22.12
CA ILE A 738 -41.25 17.37 22.58
C ILE A 738 -40.39 16.71 21.49
N GLY A 739 -40.88 15.66 20.84
CA GLY A 739 -40.18 14.98 19.74
C GLY A 739 -39.89 15.90 18.55
N ALA A 740 -40.75 16.87 18.27
CA ALA A 740 -40.53 17.85 17.22
C ALA A 740 -39.29 18.74 17.46
N LYS A 741 -38.93 19.02 18.72
CA LYS A 741 -37.68 19.74 19.07
C LYS A 741 -36.40 18.97 18.67
N TYR A 742 -36.52 17.66 18.51
CA TYR A 742 -35.44 16.74 18.16
C TYR A 742 -35.53 16.22 16.71
N ASP A 743 -36.32 16.88 15.85
CA ASP A 743 -36.60 16.49 14.47
C ASP A 743 -37.19 15.06 14.33
N PHE A 744 -37.95 14.61 15.33
CA PHE A 744 -38.64 13.32 15.26
C PHE A 744 -39.98 13.46 14.54
N ASN A 745 -40.16 12.68 13.47
CA ASN A 745 -41.49 12.54 12.88
C ASN A 745 -42.43 11.72 13.77
N LEU A 746 -43.74 11.86 13.53
CA LEU A 746 -44.81 11.16 14.26
C LEU A 746 -44.56 9.65 14.39
N ARG A 747 -44.11 9.01 13.31
CA ARG A 747 -43.83 7.56 13.28
C ARG A 747 -42.68 7.20 14.23
N LYS A 748 -41.62 8.02 14.26
CA LYS A 748 -40.46 7.82 15.15
C LYS A 748 -40.86 7.95 16.61
N VAL A 749 -41.62 8.98 16.97
CA VAL A 749 -42.14 9.16 18.35
C VAL A 749 -43.01 7.96 18.75
N THR A 750 -43.97 7.58 17.91
CA THR A 750 -44.86 6.44 18.18
C THR A 750 -44.07 5.13 18.35
N ARG A 751 -43.05 4.90 17.51
CA ARG A 751 -42.16 3.74 17.61
C ARG A 751 -41.37 3.74 18.92
N LEU A 752 -40.82 4.88 19.31
CA LEU A 752 -40.07 5.05 20.56
C LEU A 752 -40.98 4.83 21.78
N LEU A 753 -42.18 5.38 21.81
CA LEU A 753 -43.13 5.14 22.90
C LEU A 753 -43.51 3.66 23.01
N LYS A 754 -43.64 2.96 21.88
CA LYS A 754 -43.89 1.52 21.86
C LYS A 754 -42.68 0.72 22.37
N SER A 755 -41.45 1.07 21.98
CA SER A 755 -40.25 0.36 22.44
C SER A 755 -39.99 0.62 23.91
N LEU A 756 -40.08 1.87 24.37
CA LEU A 756 -39.82 2.32 25.75
C LEU A 756 -40.81 1.78 26.80
N ASN A 757 -41.98 1.31 26.37
CA ASN A 757 -43.04 0.85 27.26
C ASN A 757 -42.66 -0.46 27.99
N GLY A 758 -42.78 -0.45 29.32
CA GLY A 758 -42.38 -1.54 30.21
C GLY A 758 -40.90 -1.51 30.62
N ILE A 759 -40.14 -0.51 30.16
CA ILE A 759 -38.69 -0.38 30.42
C ILE A 759 -38.37 0.97 31.05
N LYS A 760 -38.56 2.09 30.31
CA LYS A 760 -38.36 3.46 30.83
C LYS A 760 -39.67 4.24 31.02
N ILE A 761 -40.75 3.79 30.37
CA ILE A 761 -42.09 4.37 30.54
C ILE A 761 -43.13 3.25 30.72
N SER A 762 -44.26 3.55 31.33
CA SER A 762 -45.39 2.64 31.51
C SER A 762 -46.65 3.27 30.94
N LYS A 763 -47.34 2.56 30.04
CA LYS A 763 -48.61 2.99 29.45
C LYS A 763 -49.73 2.82 30.48
N VAL A 764 -50.32 3.94 30.91
CA VAL A 764 -51.38 3.98 31.92
C VAL A 764 -52.76 3.79 31.28
N SER A 765 -52.99 4.44 30.14
CA SER A 765 -54.24 4.33 29.38
C SER A 765 -54.03 4.65 27.90
N HIS A 766 -55.08 4.72 27.09
CA HIS A 766 -54.94 5.04 25.67
C HIS A 766 -54.35 6.45 25.50
N GLY A 767 -53.11 6.49 25.00
CA GLY A 767 -52.40 7.74 24.74
C GLY A 767 -51.80 8.44 25.96
N SER A 768 -51.73 7.77 27.13
CA SER A 768 -51.15 8.31 28.36
C SER A 768 -50.09 7.37 28.94
N TYR A 769 -48.95 7.95 29.36
CA TYR A 769 -47.75 7.25 29.80
C TYR A 769 -47.18 7.90 31.08
N THR A 770 -46.44 7.13 31.85
CA THR A 770 -45.69 7.57 33.03
C THR A 770 -44.25 7.12 32.94
N LYS A 771 -43.29 7.91 33.43
CA LYS A 771 -41.88 7.49 33.53
C LYS A 771 -41.71 6.44 34.62
N MET A 772 -40.87 5.45 34.34
CA MET A 772 -40.47 4.44 35.31
C MET A 772 -39.17 4.93 35.97
N ASN A 773 -39.25 5.35 37.24
CA ASN A 773 -38.06 5.66 38.03
C ASN A 773 -37.41 4.35 38.49
N LYS A 774 -36.48 3.82 37.71
CA LYS A 774 -35.61 2.72 38.11
C LYS A 774 -34.17 2.98 37.72
#